data_AF-A0A9X1IFG2-F1
#
_entry.id   AF-A0A9X1IFG2-F1
#
_cell.length_a   1.000
_cell.length_b   1.000
_cell.length_c   1.000
_cell.angle_alpha   90.00
_cell.angle_beta   90.00
_cell.angle_gamma   90.00
#
_symmetry.space_group_name_H-M   'P 1'
#
loop_
_entity.id
_entity.type
_entity.pdbx_description
1 polymer ?
#
loop_
_entity_poly.entity_id
_entity_poly.type
_entity_poly.pdbx_seq_one_letter_code
_entity_poly.pdbx_strand_id
1 'polypeptide(L)'
;MPDVRISELPAAATPGDADLAPLVQASGATLETRRATLAQLRAAVLADRGAHVRDYGAVGDGVTNDAPAIQAAINDLKEKGGGTLSFGPRVYRIASPISIADVTIRLQGAGFTEGPGPGQGTWLRIDQTGFTPFTFTGVFARGSAVRDIAVQQVHTAALNANWAPNNYDFVFRVEDCLGGIDFDNVFLCFVNRGIYCRNSGRLDIRRLRGQVLRTGVEIDQCLDIPRIHSLHFWTFLTSDNNVVRWAQANGDAMVFRRCDGVFIDQAFVLGFRSMFRFASSGSGITTKFYIGQAYTDFVQYGVWIEANGTDGQIANLTHQGEIFNAGGPPLPGGIGLFVNASNTRVQVGNLRIDAVEDNAIRLNGSGNRLDVFSLRCVRYNYRNNGAAAIHVADSGAATPNAVYLGSPPLLESGNGGPLTNGSSTNAVVALGAPAGRAARPGLSLGRQDTGLFEPAAGALAGTAGGTEVLRATSGGAVTLGGAPGLHALEVATPPAGANRVVVAGGGTGAPVTLQAQGADAHVDLLLTGKGNGLLRTVSPPPGDDSSAVATTAWVRAQDYGGGTAAVTSVAGRTGAISLGVGDVAGAAPLASPAFTGSPTAPTPAATDRSGALATTAWAWSRPAQLQLADETATGGQARGAGAVDWQGSRSLASQVASGAQATIGGGGGNTASALAATVAGGSANSANGPYSWVPGGLQADTRGLPGRAAWSAGSFAVPGDAQADEFVLRRQTTDATAVVLTADGAAPGATNLVNLPAGATYAVRVMVAARQTGGSAGTIGDSALWARDFLVKRSANGAVTSITGVSQTLVAPTASDGGASAWRVMHAPDSTHGGLSLSCTGEANKTINWVARILSVEIVG
;
A
#
# COMPACT_ATOMS: atom_id res chain seq x y z
N MET A 1 11.15 -18.07 -87.98
CA MET A 1 10.14 -17.07 -88.35
C MET A 1 10.88 -15.94 -89.05
N PRO A 2 10.37 -15.44 -90.19
CA PRO A 2 11.01 -14.37 -90.96
C PRO A 2 10.92 -13.05 -90.19
N ASP A 3 11.74 -12.08 -90.60
CA ASP A 3 12.02 -10.79 -89.95
C ASP A 3 10.81 -9.84 -89.84
N VAL A 4 9.85 -10.17 -88.98
CA VAL A 4 8.73 -9.27 -88.64
C VAL A 4 9.27 -8.18 -87.71
N ARG A 5 9.04 -6.91 -88.05
CA ARG A 5 9.47 -5.79 -87.18
C ARG A 5 8.67 -5.85 -85.89
N ILE A 6 9.29 -5.52 -84.76
CA ILE A 6 8.64 -5.58 -83.43
C ILE A 6 7.34 -4.75 -83.35
N SER A 7 7.21 -3.73 -84.21
CA SER A 7 6.04 -2.86 -84.37
C SER A 7 4.86 -3.51 -85.10
N GLU A 8 5.07 -4.66 -85.74
CA GLU A 8 4.07 -5.40 -86.53
C GLU A 8 3.51 -6.60 -85.75
N LEU A 9 3.98 -6.84 -84.52
CA LEU A 9 3.42 -7.84 -83.62
C LEU A 9 2.13 -7.30 -82.98
N PRO A 10 1.10 -8.15 -82.78
CA PRO A 10 -0.10 -7.74 -82.05
C PRO A 10 0.25 -7.29 -80.63
N ALA A 11 -0.50 -6.31 -80.11
CA ALA A 11 -0.34 -5.84 -78.74
C ALA A 11 -0.38 -7.04 -77.77
N ALA A 12 0.64 -7.16 -76.93
CA ALA A 12 0.76 -8.28 -76.00
C ALA A 12 -0.49 -8.36 -75.12
N ALA A 13 -1.18 -9.51 -75.15
CA ALA A 13 -2.24 -9.79 -74.19
C ALA A 13 -1.64 -9.85 -72.78
N THR A 14 -2.44 -9.47 -71.77
CA THR A 14 -2.04 -9.62 -70.37
C THR A 14 -1.66 -11.09 -70.11
N PRO A 15 -0.43 -11.39 -69.65
CA PRO A 15 -0.01 -12.78 -69.52
C PRO A 15 -0.85 -13.52 -68.47
N GLY A 16 -1.31 -14.73 -68.82
CA GLY A 16 -2.02 -15.63 -67.93
C GLY A 16 -1.08 -16.40 -66.99
N ASP A 17 -1.62 -16.96 -65.93
CA ASP A 17 -0.83 -17.66 -64.89
C ASP A 17 -0.06 -18.90 -65.43
N ALA A 18 -0.51 -19.48 -66.56
CA ALA A 18 0.13 -20.59 -67.25
C ALA A 18 1.19 -20.15 -68.28
N ASP A 19 1.29 -18.85 -68.60
CA ASP A 19 2.22 -18.34 -69.61
C ASP A 19 3.66 -18.48 -69.12
N LEU A 20 4.53 -19.01 -69.98
CA LEU A 20 5.94 -19.27 -69.68
C LEU A 20 6.79 -18.04 -69.96
N ALA A 21 7.52 -17.56 -68.95
CA ALA A 21 8.51 -16.51 -69.07
C ALA A 21 9.94 -17.06 -68.90
N PRO A 22 10.92 -16.62 -69.72
CA PRO A 22 12.32 -16.97 -69.53
C PRO A 22 12.90 -16.24 -68.32
N LEU A 23 13.50 -16.98 -67.39
CA LEU A 23 14.21 -16.46 -66.22
C LEU A 23 15.69 -16.81 -66.32
N VAL A 24 16.56 -15.80 -66.28
CA VAL A 24 18.02 -16.01 -66.22
C VAL A 24 18.45 -15.94 -64.76
N GLN A 25 19.01 -17.02 -64.22
CA GLN A 25 19.42 -17.12 -62.82
C GLN A 25 20.90 -17.49 -62.74
N ALA A 26 21.64 -16.83 -61.84
CA ALA A 26 23.04 -17.14 -61.58
C ALA A 26 23.15 -18.34 -60.62
N SER A 27 23.97 -19.32 -60.97
CA SER A 27 24.30 -20.48 -60.12
C SER A 27 25.82 -20.58 -60.00
N GLY A 28 26.40 -19.92 -58.99
CA GLY A 28 27.85 -19.77 -58.89
C GLY A 28 28.38 -18.80 -59.97
N ALA A 29 29.34 -19.24 -60.78
CA ALA A 29 29.97 -18.41 -61.82
C ALA A 29 29.29 -18.47 -63.20
N THR A 30 28.19 -19.21 -63.35
CA THR A 30 27.48 -19.41 -64.63
C THR A 30 26.05 -18.85 -64.58
N LEU A 31 25.58 -18.36 -65.74
CA LEU A 31 24.20 -17.93 -65.95
C LEU A 31 23.43 -19.04 -66.69
N GLU A 32 22.33 -19.50 -66.11
CA GLU A 32 21.44 -20.47 -66.74
C GLU A 32 20.07 -19.83 -67.04
N THR A 33 19.52 -20.09 -68.24
CA THR A 33 18.15 -19.65 -68.59
C THR A 33 17.17 -20.79 -68.36
N ARG A 34 16.21 -20.60 -67.46
CA ARG A 34 15.13 -21.56 -67.15
C ARG A 34 13.78 -21.00 -67.61
N ARG A 35 12.80 -21.88 -67.82
CA ARG A 35 11.40 -21.49 -68.09
C ARG A 35 10.60 -21.64 -66.81
N ALA A 36 9.88 -20.61 -66.42
CA ALA A 36 8.93 -20.66 -65.31
C ALA A 36 7.61 -20.04 -65.76
N THR A 37 6.48 -20.59 -65.32
CA THR A 37 5.20 -19.93 -65.55
C THR A 37 5.13 -18.62 -64.76
N LEU A 38 4.28 -17.68 -65.18
CA LEU A 38 4.05 -16.46 -64.40
C LEU A 38 3.59 -16.81 -62.97
N ALA A 39 2.80 -17.88 -62.80
CA ALA A 39 2.44 -18.40 -61.49
C ALA A 39 3.65 -18.87 -60.68
N GLN A 40 4.60 -19.59 -61.28
CA GLN A 40 5.83 -20.05 -60.60
C GLN A 40 6.75 -18.88 -60.23
N LEU A 41 6.88 -17.89 -61.11
CA LEU A 41 7.65 -16.68 -60.83
C LEU A 41 7.01 -15.85 -59.73
N ARG A 42 5.69 -15.66 -59.78
CA ARG A 42 4.93 -14.96 -58.74
C ARG A 42 5.03 -15.72 -57.42
N ALA A 43 4.87 -17.05 -57.42
CA ALA A 43 5.03 -17.87 -56.23
C ALA A 43 6.46 -17.78 -55.66
N ALA A 44 7.50 -17.76 -56.49
CA ALA A 44 8.89 -17.63 -56.04
C ALA A 44 9.21 -16.24 -55.49
N VAL A 45 8.74 -15.17 -56.15
CA VAL A 45 8.93 -13.78 -55.70
C VAL A 45 8.11 -13.48 -54.44
N LEU A 46 6.94 -14.10 -54.30
CA LEU A 46 6.05 -13.93 -53.16
C LEU A 46 6.26 -14.98 -52.06
N ALA A 47 7.16 -15.97 -52.24
CA ALA A 47 7.39 -17.04 -51.27
C ALA A 47 7.75 -16.51 -49.88
N ASP A 48 8.49 -15.40 -49.84
CA ASP A 48 8.91 -14.71 -48.62
C ASP A 48 8.02 -13.50 -48.28
N ARG A 49 7.04 -13.15 -49.12
CA ARG A 49 6.08 -12.07 -48.85
C ARG A 49 4.94 -12.67 -48.03
N GLY A 50 4.63 -12.07 -46.87
CA GLY A 50 3.40 -12.41 -46.14
C GLY A 50 2.15 -12.28 -47.03
N ALA A 51 1.11 -13.06 -46.75
CA ALA A 51 -0.11 -13.04 -47.56
C ALA A 51 -0.74 -11.63 -47.57
N HIS A 52 -1.21 -11.19 -48.75
CA HIS A 52 -1.87 -9.90 -48.90
C HIS A 52 -3.31 -10.10 -49.38
N VAL A 53 -4.28 -9.41 -48.79
CA VAL A 53 -5.73 -9.62 -49.07
C VAL A 53 -6.11 -9.50 -50.56
N ARG A 54 -5.36 -8.70 -51.33
CA ARG A 54 -5.57 -8.55 -52.78
C ARG A 54 -5.21 -9.77 -53.60
N ASP A 55 -4.29 -10.61 -53.10
CA ASP A 55 -3.90 -11.84 -53.78
C ASP A 55 -5.06 -12.85 -53.80
N TYR A 56 -6.10 -12.62 -52.98
CA TYR A 56 -7.32 -13.41 -52.86
C TYR A 56 -8.56 -12.65 -53.36
N GLY A 57 -8.38 -11.54 -54.08
CA GLY A 57 -9.46 -10.81 -54.74
C GLY A 57 -10.11 -9.67 -53.95
N ALA A 58 -9.55 -9.26 -52.79
CA ALA A 58 -10.04 -8.07 -52.12
C ALA A 58 -9.79 -6.82 -52.99
N VAL A 59 -10.84 -6.03 -53.23
CA VAL A 59 -10.84 -4.84 -54.08
C VAL A 59 -10.42 -3.62 -53.27
N GLY A 60 -11.01 -3.44 -52.07
CA GLY A 60 -10.75 -2.30 -51.21
C GLY A 60 -11.20 -0.95 -51.78
N ASP A 61 -12.37 -0.93 -52.43
CA ASP A 61 -13.04 0.25 -53.01
C ASP A 61 -14.13 0.85 -52.08
N GLY A 62 -14.37 0.25 -50.91
CA GLY A 62 -15.42 0.64 -49.96
C GLY A 62 -16.84 0.22 -50.34
N VAL A 63 -17.02 -0.49 -51.45
CA VAL A 63 -18.32 -0.87 -52.03
C VAL A 63 -18.45 -2.39 -52.19
N THR A 64 -17.42 -3.04 -52.72
CA THR A 64 -17.35 -4.49 -52.92
C THR A 64 -17.19 -5.20 -51.57
N ASN A 65 -17.98 -6.24 -51.30
CA ASN A 65 -17.79 -7.02 -50.07
C ASN A 65 -16.47 -7.79 -50.12
N ASP A 66 -15.48 -7.33 -49.36
CA ASP A 66 -14.13 -7.90 -49.31
C ASP A 66 -14.01 -9.06 -48.32
N ALA A 67 -15.02 -9.28 -47.47
CA ALA A 67 -14.98 -10.31 -46.45
C ALA A 67 -14.74 -11.75 -46.97
N PRO A 68 -15.34 -12.20 -48.10
CA PRO A 68 -15.03 -13.50 -48.67
C PRO A 68 -13.57 -13.66 -49.11
N ALA A 69 -12.98 -12.60 -49.69
CA ALA A 69 -11.58 -12.61 -50.09
C ALA A 69 -10.64 -12.66 -48.87
N ILE A 70 -10.97 -11.92 -47.81
CA ILE A 70 -10.23 -11.95 -46.54
C ILE A 70 -10.33 -13.34 -45.90
N GLN A 71 -11.51 -13.97 -45.91
CA GLN A 71 -11.69 -15.33 -45.40
C GLN A 71 -10.89 -16.35 -46.22
N ALA A 72 -10.85 -16.23 -47.55
CA ALA A 72 -10.03 -17.09 -48.41
C ALA A 72 -8.54 -16.96 -48.07
N ALA A 73 -8.06 -15.75 -47.81
CA ALA A 73 -6.69 -15.51 -47.38
C ALA A 73 -6.37 -16.16 -46.01
N ILE A 74 -7.31 -16.08 -45.05
CA ILE A 74 -7.18 -16.73 -43.74
C ILE A 74 -7.15 -18.26 -43.89
N ASN A 75 -7.99 -18.83 -44.76
CA ASN A 75 -8.04 -20.27 -45.00
C ASN A 75 -6.72 -20.78 -45.61
N ASP A 76 -6.15 -20.06 -46.58
CA ASP A 76 -4.85 -20.43 -47.16
C ASP A 76 -3.69 -20.27 -46.14
N LEU A 77 -3.72 -19.22 -45.31
CA LEU A 77 -2.74 -19.09 -44.22
C LEU A 77 -2.88 -20.21 -43.19
N LYS A 78 -4.10 -20.69 -42.91
CA LYS A 78 -4.32 -21.86 -42.04
C LYS A 78 -3.65 -23.11 -42.58
N GLU A 79 -3.77 -23.38 -43.88
CA GLU A 79 -3.07 -24.50 -44.52
C GLU A 79 -1.54 -24.35 -44.47
N LYS A 80 -1.04 -23.11 -44.42
CA LYS A 80 0.39 -22.77 -44.31
C LYS A 80 0.91 -22.63 -42.88
N GLY A 81 0.09 -22.92 -41.86
CA GLY A 81 0.50 -22.90 -40.45
C GLY A 81 0.35 -21.54 -39.73
N GLY A 82 -0.38 -20.59 -40.32
CA GLY A 82 -0.61 -19.25 -39.78
C GLY A 82 0.32 -18.18 -40.36
N GLY A 83 0.26 -16.97 -39.83
CA GLY A 83 1.13 -15.88 -40.27
C GLY A 83 0.49 -14.49 -40.25
N THR A 84 1.04 -13.59 -41.05
CA THR A 84 0.54 -12.21 -41.16
C THR A 84 -0.25 -12.04 -42.44
N LEU A 85 -1.49 -11.56 -42.31
CA LEU A 85 -2.33 -11.12 -43.42
C LEU A 85 -2.25 -9.59 -43.53
N SER A 86 -1.64 -9.12 -44.61
CA SER A 86 -1.39 -7.70 -44.87
C SER A 86 -2.53 -7.05 -45.63
N PHE A 87 -2.89 -5.84 -45.22
CA PHE A 87 -3.86 -4.98 -45.87
C PHE A 87 -3.15 -3.75 -46.44
N GLY A 88 -3.52 -3.36 -47.66
CA GLY A 88 -3.02 -2.12 -48.26
C GLY A 88 -3.76 -0.89 -47.72
N PRO A 89 -3.30 0.33 -48.05
CA PRO A 89 -3.98 1.57 -47.69
C PRO A 89 -5.23 1.78 -48.56
N ARG A 90 -6.33 1.12 -48.19
CA ARG A 90 -7.62 1.06 -48.90
C ARG A 90 -8.78 0.97 -47.92
N VAL A 91 -10.01 1.11 -48.45
CA VAL A 91 -11.25 0.93 -47.70
C VAL A 91 -11.85 -0.43 -48.06
N TYR A 92 -11.78 -1.39 -47.16
CA TYR A 92 -12.33 -2.73 -47.35
C TYR A 92 -13.74 -2.80 -46.77
N ARG A 93 -14.74 -3.12 -47.58
CA ARG A 93 -16.12 -3.23 -47.08
C ARG A 93 -16.35 -4.62 -46.51
N ILE A 94 -16.73 -4.70 -45.25
CA ILE A 94 -17.03 -5.94 -44.54
C ILE A 94 -18.54 -6.06 -44.41
N ALA A 95 -19.11 -6.95 -45.22
CA ALA A 95 -20.54 -7.16 -45.33
C ALA A 95 -20.97 -8.62 -45.02
N SER A 96 -20.02 -9.49 -44.63
CA SER A 96 -20.31 -10.84 -44.14
C SER A 96 -19.29 -11.23 -43.07
N PRO A 97 -19.58 -12.25 -42.22
CA PRO A 97 -18.67 -12.67 -41.15
C PRO A 97 -17.31 -13.15 -41.66
N ILE A 98 -16.27 -12.92 -40.86
CA ILE A 98 -14.93 -13.48 -41.01
C ILE A 98 -14.57 -14.24 -39.73
N SER A 99 -14.18 -15.50 -39.87
CA SER A 99 -13.80 -16.37 -38.76
C SER A 99 -12.30 -16.69 -38.82
N ILE A 100 -11.60 -16.39 -37.72
CA ILE A 100 -10.23 -16.79 -37.46
C ILE A 100 -10.30 -17.95 -36.47
N ALA A 101 -10.39 -19.16 -37.01
CA ALA A 101 -10.55 -20.40 -36.24
C ALA A 101 -9.50 -21.44 -36.65
N ASP A 102 -8.96 -22.11 -35.64
CA ASP A 102 -7.89 -23.10 -35.74
C ASP A 102 -6.58 -22.59 -36.39
N VAL A 103 -6.31 -21.28 -36.31
CA VAL A 103 -5.09 -20.68 -36.89
C VAL A 103 -4.71 -19.39 -36.16
N THR A 104 -3.41 -19.14 -36.00
CA THR A 104 -2.88 -17.88 -35.48
C THR A 104 -2.62 -16.90 -36.63
N ILE A 105 -3.33 -15.77 -36.65
CA ILE A 105 -3.25 -14.76 -37.73
C ILE A 105 -3.01 -13.37 -37.15
N ARG A 106 -2.05 -12.64 -37.73
CA ARG A 106 -1.90 -11.20 -37.52
C ARG A 106 -2.54 -10.43 -38.68
N LEU A 107 -3.64 -9.73 -38.42
CA LEU A 107 -4.21 -8.76 -39.36
C LEU A 107 -3.40 -7.46 -39.27
N GLN A 108 -2.67 -7.13 -40.34
CA GLN A 108 -1.74 -6.00 -40.37
C GLN A 108 -2.16 -4.96 -41.41
N GLY A 109 -2.58 -3.78 -40.95
CA GLY A 109 -2.87 -2.64 -41.81
C GLY A 109 -1.64 -1.78 -42.12
N ALA A 110 -1.84 -0.81 -43.00
CA ALA A 110 -0.86 0.19 -43.43
C ALA A 110 -0.90 1.47 -42.57
N GLY A 111 -1.45 1.42 -41.36
CA GLY A 111 -1.76 2.59 -40.53
C GLY A 111 -3.09 3.22 -40.91
N PHE A 112 -3.40 4.38 -40.33
CA PHE A 112 -4.56 5.20 -40.68
C PHE A 112 -4.33 6.66 -40.30
N THR A 113 -5.03 7.57 -40.97
CA THR A 113 -5.21 8.95 -40.50
C THR A 113 -6.42 9.02 -39.58
N GLU A 114 -6.27 9.51 -38.35
CA GLU A 114 -7.40 9.74 -37.44
C GLU A 114 -8.32 10.84 -37.99
N GLY A 115 -9.64 10.61 -37.95
CA GLY A 115 -10.60 11.59 -38.42
C GLY A 115 -12.01 11.04 -38.69
N PRO A 116 -12.89 11.88 -39.26
CA PRO A 116 -14.32 11.62 -39.42
C PRO A 116 -14.66 10.70 -40.61
N GLY A 117 -13.71 9.93 -41.10
CA GLY A 117 -13.98 9.01 -42.19
C GLY A 117 -12.73 8.47 -42.83
N PRO A 118 -12.89 7.65 -43.87
CA PRO A 118 -11.79 6.93 -44.48
C PRO A 118 -10.78 7.89 -45.09
N GLY A 119 -9.67 8.11 -44.37
CA GLY A 119 -8.53 8.90 -44.81
C GLY A 119 -7.47 8.03 -45.47
N GLN A 120 -6.19 8.38 -45.27
CA GLN A 120 -5.10 7.50 -45.67
C GLN A 120 -5.07 6.24 -44.80
N GLY A 121 -4.46 5.19 -45.32
CA GLY A 121 -4.25 3.93 -44.59
C GLY A 121 -5.36 2.88 -44.79
N THR A 122 -5.40 1.90 -43.90
CA THR A 122 -6.30 0.74 -43.98
C THR A 122 -7.56 0.98 -43.17
N TRP A 123 -8.71 0.97 -43.86
CA TRP A 123 -10.03 1.16 -43.28
C TRP A 123 -10.93 -0.03 -43.53
N LEU A 124 -11.68 -0.46 -42.52
CA LEU A 124 -12.74 -1.46 -42.62
C LEU A 124 -14.09 -0.74 -42.53
N ARG A 125 -14.90 -0.80 -43.58
CA ARG A 125 -16.22 -0.16 -43.65
C ARG A 125 -17.31 -1.21 -43.44
N ILE A 126 -18.17 -1.02 -42.44
CA ILE A 126 -19.29 -1.92 -42.13
C ILE A 126 -20.59 -1.13 -42.22
N ASP A 127 -21.45 -1.46 -43.19
CA ASP A 127 -22.66 -0.69 -43.50
C ASP A 127 -23.97 -1.46 -43.32
N GLN A 128 -23.93 -2.71 -42.82
CA GLN A 128 -25.12 -3.50 -42.50
C GLN A 128 -25.00 -4.28 -41.17
N THR A 129 -26.13 -4.43 -40.47
CA THR A 129 -26.23 -5.12 -39.18
C THR A 129 -26.52 -6.62 -39.36
N GLY A 130 -26.59 -7.38 -38.26
CA GLY A 130 -27.04 -8.77 -38.26
C GLY A 130 -25.94 -9.83 -38.30
N PHE A 131 -24.67 -9.42 -38.17
CA PHE A 131 -23.54 -10.33 -38.09
C PHE A 131 -22.38 -9.75 -37.27
N THR A 132 -21.46 -10.61 -36.83
CA THR A 132 -20.18 -10.22 -36.22
C THR A 132 -19.12 -10.14 -37.32
N PRO A 133 -18.46 -8.98 -37.54
CA PRO A 133 -17.46 -8.82 -38.60
C PRO A 133 -16.25 -9.74 -38.48
N PHE A 134 -15.62 -9.81 -37.30
CA PHE A 134 -14.47 -10.66 -37.05
C PHE A 134 -14.66 -11.46 -35.76
N THR A 135 -14.51 -12.78 -35.84
CA THR A 135 -14.52 -13.68 -34.68
C THR A 135 -13.22 -14.46 -34.61
N PHE A 136 -12.45 -14.24 -33.56
CA PHE A 136 -11.34 -15.12 -33.15
C PHE A 136 -11.91 -16.19 -32.23
N THR A 137 -11.74 -17.47 -32.60
CA THR A 137 -12.27 -18.56 -31.79
C THR A 137 -11.44 -19.83 -31.84
N GLY A 138 -11.52 -20.60 -30.75
CA GLY A 138 -10.79 -21.84 -30.58
C GLY A 138 -9.32 -21.65 -30.20
N VAL A 139 -8.73 -22.73 -29.69
CA VAL A 139 -7.42 -22.69 -29.02
C VAL A 139 -6.29 -22.20 -29.92
N PHE A 140 -6.29 -22.49 -31.22
CA PHE A 140 -5.20 -22.10 -32.11
C PHE A 140 -5.30 -20.63 -32.59
N ALA A 141 -6.42 -19.94 -32.31
CA ALA A 141 -6.53 -18.51 -32.56
C ALA A 141 -5.71 -17.67 -31.55
N ARG A 142 -5.30 -18.24 -30.40
CA ARG A 142 -4.47 -17.56 -29.41
C ARG A 142 -3.16 -17.05 -30.04
N GLY A 143 -2.71 -15.86 -29.64
CA GLY A 143 -1.53 -15.20 -30.21
C GLY A 143 -1.81 -14.45 -31.52
N SER A 144 -3.05 -14.47 -32.02
CA SER A 144 -3.47 -13.62 -33.13
C SER A 144 -3.44 -12.14 -32.73
N ALA A 145 -3.43 -11.26 -33.73
CA ALA A 145 -3.37 -9.83 -33.47
C ALA A 145 -4.08 -9.01 -34.55
N VAL A 146 -4.54 -7.81 -34.18
CA VAL A 146 -5.04 -6.78 -35.10
C VAL A 146 -4.20 -5.52 -34.91
N ARG A 147 -3.57 -5.04 -35.99
CA ARG A 147 -2.66 -3.90 -35.92
C ARG A 147 -2.85 -2.89 -37.04
N ASP A 148 -2.74 -1.62 -36.70
CA ASP A 148 -2.65 -0.50 -37.65
C ASP A 148 -3.88 -0.41 -38.60
N ILE A 149 -5.08 -0.66 -38.06
CA ILE A 149 -6.35 -0.71 -38.80
C ILE A 149 -7.37 0.26 -38.20
N ALA A 150 -8.07 0.99 -39.06
CA ALA A 150 -9.25 1.76 -38.72
C ALA A 150 -10.54 1.03 -39.11
N VAL A 151 -11.62 1.25 -38.37
CA VAL A 151 -12.95 0.68 -38.62
C VAL A 151 -13.97 1.81 -38.61
N GLN A 152 -14.90 1.80 -39.56
CA GLN A 152 -16.02 2.72 -39.61
C GLN A 152 -17.34 1.98 -39.78
N GLN A 153 -18.33 2.33 -38.97
CA GLN A 153 -19.72 1.89 -39.16
C GLN A 153 -20.59 3.03 -39.69
N VAL A 154 -21.62 2.68 -40.45
CA VAL A 154 -22.54 3.66 -41.07
C VAL A 154 -23.83 3.76 -40.27
N HIS A 155 -24.14 4.94 -39.75
CA HIS A 155 -25.41 5.22 -39.06
C HIS A 155 -26.19 6.27 -39.84
N THR A 156 -27.30 5.87 -40.47
CA THR A 156 -28.04 6.69 -41.44
C THR A 156 -29.22 7.47 -40.84
N ALA A 157 -29.57 7.21 -39.58
CA ALA A 157 -30.64 7.93 -38.90
C ALA A 157 -30.31 9.43 -38.77
N ALA A 158 -31.32 10.28 -38.98
CA ALA A 158 -31.18 11.73 -38.84
C ALA A 158 -30.77 12.11 -37.40
N LEU A 159 -29.78 12.99 -37.26
CA LEU A 159 -29.26 13.44 -35.96
C LEU A 159 -30.25 14.43 -35.32
N ASN A 160 -31.18 13.91 -34.53
CA ASN A 160 -32.17 14.67 -33.77
C ASN A 160 -32.31 14.10 -32.36
N ALA A 161 -33.18 14.67 -31.52
CA ALA A 161 -33.32 14.27 -30.11
C ALA A 161 -33.69 12.78 -29.89
N ASN A 162 -34.27 12.11 -30.90
CA ASN A 162 -34.61 10.68 -30.87
C ASN A 162 -33.57 9.79 -31.54
N TRP A 163 -32.42 10.35 -31.95
CA TRP A 163 -31.37 9.59 -32.64
C TRP A 163 -30.85 8.46 -31.76
N ALA A 164 -30.64 7.30 -32.38
CA ALA A 164 -29.98 6.15 -31.79
C ALA A 164 -29.11 5.47 -32.86
N PRO A 165 -28.00 4.83 -32.48
CA PRO A 165 -27.17 4.10 -33.42
C PRO A 165 -27.88 2.83 -33.92
N ASN A 166 -27.70 2.52 -35.21
CA ASN A 166 -27.85 1.18 -35.75
C ASN A 166 -27.23 0.12 -34.81
N ASN A 167 -27.97 -0.96 -34.56
CA ASN A 167 -27.58 -2.02 -33.63
C ASN A 167 -26.56 -2.99 -34.25
N TYR A 168 -25.38 -2.50 -34.60
CA TYR A 168 -24.26 -3.37 -34.96
C TYR A 168 -23.81 -4.21 -33.76
N ASP A 169 -23.36 -5.43 -34.04
CA ASP A 169 -22.67 -6.26 -33.07
C ASP A 169 -21.23 -5.73 -32.82
N PHE A 170 -20.50 -6.37 -31.91
CA PHE A 170 -19.07 -6.11 -31.74
C PHE A 170 -18.31 -6.33 -33.04
N VAL A 171 -17.41 -5.41 -33.38
CA VAL A 171 -16.54 -5.54 -34.57
C VAL A 171 -15.63 -6.76 -34.42
N PHE A 172 -15.01 -6.90 -33.25
CA PHE A 172 -14.11 -8.00 -32.93
C PHE A 172 -14.67 -8.80 -31.75
N ARG A 173 -14.94 -10.08 -31.96
CA ARG A 173 -15.20 -11.06 -30.91
C ARG A 173 -13.98 -11.94 -30.70
N VAL A 174 -13.61 -12.16 -29.44
CA VAL A 174 -12.61 -13.13 -29.00
C VAL A 174 -13.32 -14.11 -28.09
N GLU A 175 -13.54 -15.33 -28.55
CA GLU A 175 -14.39 -16.30 -27.86
C GLU A 175 -13.72 -17.67 -27.81
N ASP A 176 -13.58 -18.23 -26.60
CA ASP A 176 -13.07 -19.58 -26.37
C ASP A 176 -11.65 -19.83 -26.93
N CYS A 177 -10.81 -18.79 -26.98
CA CYS A 177 -9.40 -18.92 -27.38
C CYS A 177 -8.53 -19.52 -26.25
N LEU A 178 -8.96 -19.35 -24.99
CA LEU A 178 -8.21 -19.73 -23.78
C LEU A 178 -6.78 -19.12 -23.74
N GLY A 179 -6.60 -17.99 -24.42
CA GLY A 179 -5.35 -17.27 -24.59
C GLY A 179 -5.60 -15.89 -25.22
N GLY A 180 -4.55 -15.08 -25.30
CA GLY A 180 -4.65 -13.66 -25.64
C GLY A 180 -4.76 -13.40 -27.12
N ILE A 181 -5.48 -12.33 -27.47
CA ILE A 181 -5.44 -11.67 -28.78
C ILE A 181 -4.94 -10.25 -28.55
N ASP A 182 -3.99 -9.81 -29.38
CA ASP A 182 -3.41 -8.48 -29.26
C ASP A 182 -4.12 -7.48 -30.18
N PHE A 183 -4.56 -6.35 -29.66
CA PHE A 183 -5.00 -5.20 -30.44
C PHE A 183 -3.99 -4.08 -30.25
N ASP A 184 -3.37 -3.59 -31.32
CA ASP A 184 -2.36 -2.55 -31.21
C ASP A 184 -2.50 -1.49 -32.30
N ASN A 185 -2.71 -0.24 -31.92
CA ASN A 185 -2.98 0.87 -32.83
C ASN A 185 -4.23 0.58 -33.70
N VAL A 186 -5.39 0.56 -33.06
CA VAL A 186 -6.69 0.32 -33.71
C VAL A 186 -7.58 1.55 -33.52
N PHE A 187 -8.26 1.98 -34.58
CA PHE A 187 -9.16 3.13 -34.54
C PHE A 187 -10.60 2.72 -34.84
N LEU A 188 -11.52 3.01 -33.93
CA LEU A 188 -12.95 2.69 -34.02
C LEU A 188 -13.75 3.97 -34.29
N CYS A 189 -13.85 4.38 -35.56
CA CYS A 189 -14.56 5.58 -35.98
C CYS A 189 -16.07 5.34 -36.06
N PHE A 190 -16.82 5.89 -35.12
CA PHE A 190 -18.28 5.84 -35.10
C PHE A 190 -18.85 4.42 -35.09
N VAL A 191 -18.29 3.59 -34.20
CA VAL A 191 -18.64 2.18 -34.05
C VAL A 191 -19.66 2.00 -32.93
N ASN A 192 -20.68 1.17 -33.11
CA ASN A 192 -21.65 0.87 -32.05
C ASN A 192 -21.01 0.08 -30.91
N ARG A 193 -20.38 -1.05 -31.24
CA ARG A 193 -19.71 -1.94 -30.28
C ARG A 193 -18.34 -2.37 -30.81
N GLY A 194 -17.28 -2.17 -30.02
CA GLY A 194 -15.89 -2.36 -30.44
C GLY A 194 -15.40 -3.80 -30.30
N ILE A 195 -14.84 -4.12 -29.13
CA ILE A 195 -14.19 -5.41 -28.84
C ILE A 195 -14.95 -6.14 -27.75
N TYR A 196 -15.25 -7.42 -27.97
CA TYR A 196 -15.78 -8.34 -26.96
C TYR A 196 -14.81 -9.49 -26.74
N CYS A 197 -14.52 -9.81 -25.48
CA CYS A 197 -13.68 -10.92 -25.09
C CYS A 197 -14.39 -11.80 -24.07
N ARG A 198 -14.60 -13.07 -24.41
CA ARG A 198 -15.19 -14.08 -23.54
C ARG A 198 -14.34 -15.33 -23.46
N ASN A 199 -14.19 -15.87 -22.25
CA ASN A 199 -13.53 -17.16 -22.00
C ASN A 199 -12.13 -17.24 -22.65
N SER A 200 -11.43 -16.11 -22.66
CA SER A 200 -10.14 -15.94 -23.32
C SER A 200 -9.28 -15.02 -22.45
N GLY A 201 -8.27 -15.61 -21.80
CA GLY A 201 -7.37 -14.88 -20.90
C GLY A 201 -6.28 -14.11 -21.63
N ARG A 202 -5.61 -13.16 -20.97
CA ARG A 202 -4.42 -12.45 -21.53
C ARG A 202 -4.70 -11.57 -22.76
N LEU A 203 -5.93 -11.10 -22.93
CA LEU A 203 -6.25 -10.05 -23.90
C LEU A 203 -5.33 -8.84 -23.67
N ASP A 204 -4.72 -8.31 -24.72
CA ASP A 204 -3.84 -7.15 -24.62
C ASP A 204 -4.24 -6.07 -25.65
N ILE A 205 -4.71 -4.92 -25.16
CA ILE A 205 -5.15 -3.80 -25.97
C ILE A 205 -4.20 -2.64 -25.74
N ARG A 206 -3.57 -2.14 -26.81
CA ARG A 206 -2.65 -1.01 -26.80
C ARG A 206 -3.06 0.01 -27.84
N ARG A 207 -3.06 1.30 -27.48
CA ARG A 207 -3.32 2.42 -28.42
C ARG A 207 -4.67 2.28 -29.15
N LEU A 208 -5.73 1.96 -28.42
CA LEU A 208 -7.10 1.89 -28.96
C LEU A 208 -7.73 3.28 -28.93
N ARG A 209 -8.19 3.78 -30.08
CA ARG A 209 -8.81 5.10 -30.19
C ARG A 209 -10.14 5.02 -30.90
N GLY A 210 -11.00 6.01 -30.77
CA GLY A 210 -12.24 6.02 -31.55
C GLY A 210 -13.39 6.85 -30.98
N GLN A 211 -14.48 6.89 -31.73
CA GLN A 211 -15.78 7.33 -31.26
C GLN A 211 -16.68 6.10 -31.21
N VAL A 212 -16.79 5.48 -30.04
CA VAL A 212 -17.68 4.33 -29.84
C VAL A 212 -19.00 4.80 -29.23
N LEU A 213 -20.11 4.19 -29.61
CA LEU A 213 -21.44 4.69 -29.25
C LEU A 213 -22.03 3.95 -28.05
N ARG A 214 -22.11 2.62 -28.11
CA ARG A 214 -22.74 1.80 -27.06
C ARG A 214 -21.71 1.12 -26.16
N THR A 215 -20.73 0.40 -26.72
CA THR A 215 -19.75 -0.35 -25.91
C THR A 215 -18.37 -0.40 -26.55
N GLY A 216 -17.36 0.18 -25.91
CA GLY A 216 -15.97 0.17 -26.42
C GLY A 216 -15.33 -1.20 -26.32
N VAL A 217 -15.11 -1.65 -25.08
CA VAL A 217 -14.54 -2.95 -24.75
C VAL A 217 -15.44 -3.63 -23.73
N GLU A 218 -15.80 -4.90 -23.97
CA GLU A 218 -16.49 -5.73 -22.98
C GLU A 218 -15.72 -7.03 -22.75
N ILE A 219 -15.46 -7.34 -21.47
CA ILE A 219 -14.71 -8.54 -21.05
C ILE A 219 -15.57 -9.37 -20.10
N ASP A 220 -15.72 -10.65 -20.41
CA ASP A 220 -16.43 -11.63 -19.59
C ASP A 220 -15.69 -12.97 -19.53
N GLN A 221 -15.91 -13.74 -18.47
CA GLN A 221 -15.27 -15.03 -18.22
C GLN A 221 -13.74 -15.04 -18.49
N CYS A 222 -13.05 -13.93 -18.21
CA CYS A 222 -11.62 -13.80 -18.42
C CYS A 222 -10.89 -14.24 -17.15
N LEU A 223 -10.45 -15.50 -17.12
CA LEU A 223 -9.88 -16.15 -15.92
C LEU A 223 -8.37 -15.89 -15.72
N ASP A 224 -7.76 -15.09 -16.59
CA ASP A 224 -6.34 -14.70 -16.54
C ASP A 224 -6.22 -13.25 -17.02
N ILE A 225 -5.13 -12.59 -16.66
CA ILE A 225 -4.97 -11.12 -16.62
C ILE A 225 -5.11 -10.44 -18.01
N PRO A 226 -6.18 -9.67 -18.28
CA PRO A 226 -6.24 -8.79 -19.44
C PRO A 226 -5.57 -7.42 -19.16
N ARG A 227 -5.07 -6.79 -20.22
CA ARG A 227 -4.37 -5.48 -20.18
C ARG A 227 -4.96 -4.51 -21.19
N ILE A 228 -5.19 -3.27 -20.77
CA ILE A 228 -5.63 -2.17 -21.63
C ILE A 228 -4.73 -0.96 -21.37
N HIS A 229 -4.04 -0.47 -22.38
CA HIS A 229 -3.09 0.64 -22.26
C HIS A 229 -3.28 1.68 -23.38
N SER A 230 -3.28 2.97 -23.01
CA SER A 230 -3.46 4.09 -23.96
C SER A 230 -4.78 4.01 -24.73
N LEU A 231 -5.91 3.96 -24.02
CA LEU A 231 -7.25 4.05 -24.62
C LEU A 231 -7.68 5.51 -24.74
N HIS A 232 -8.20 5.92 -25.90
CA HIS A 232 -8.66 7.30 -26.13
C HIS A 232 -9.98 7.34 -26.91
N PHE A 233 -11.11 7.49 -26.21
CA PHE A 233 -12.40 7.69 -26.85
C PHE A 233 -12.84 9.15 -26.84
N TRP A 234 -13.10 9.68 -28.03
CA TRP A 234 -13.40 11.09 -28.28
C TRP A 234 -14.34 11.25 -29.48
N THR A 235 -14.87 12.45 -29.71
CA THR A 235 -15.85 12.78 -30.75
C THR A 235 -15.21 12.95 -32.14
N PHE A 236 -14.48 11.92 -32.60
CA PHE A 236 -13.71 11.97 -33.86
C PHE A 236 -14.54 12.15 -35.13
N LEU A 237 -15.75 11.59 -35.21
CA LEU A 237 -16.66 11.76 -36.36
C LEU A 237 -17.49 13.02 -36.22
N THR A 238 -18.20 13.12 -35.10
CA THR A 238 -19.20 14.16 -34.89
C THR A 238 -19.27 14.56 -33.42
N SER A 239 -19.37 15.86 -33.20
CA SER A 239 -19.67 16.47 -31.90
C SER A 239 -21.13 16.95 -31.84
N ASP A 240 -22.03 16.36 -32.63
CA ASP A 240 -23.46 16.67 -32.57
C ASP A 240 -24.02 16.36 -31.18
N ASN A 241 -24.73 17.34 -30.60
CA ASN A 241 -25.23 17.24 -29.23
C ASN A 241 -26.17 16.05 -29.04
N ASN A 242 -26.97 15.66 -30.05
CA ASN A 242 -27.91 14.55 -29.89
C ASN A 242 -27.17 13.20 -29.82
N VAL A 243 -26.12 13.05 -30.61
CA VAL A 243 -25.27 11.86 -30.62
C VAL A 243 -24.54 11.71 -29.28
N VAL A 244 -23.88 12.78 -28.83
CA VAL A 244 -23.12 12.74 -27.57
C VAL A 244 -24.06 12.59 -26.38
N ARG A 245 -25.22 13.25 -26.35
CA ARG A 245 -26.23 13.05 -25.28
C ARG A 245 -26.76 11.63 -25.27
N TRP A 246 -26.98 11.02 -26.43
CA TRP A 246 -27.37 9.61 -26.50
C TRP A 246 -26.29 8.72 -25.87
N ALA A 247 -25.01 8.95 -26.20
CA ALA A 247 -23.89 8.23 -25.61
C ALA A 247 -23.75 8.50 -24.09
N GLN A 248 -23.95 9.73 -23.62
CA GLN A 248 -23.98 10.08 -22.20
C GLN A 248 -25.09 9.34 -21.43
N ALA A 249 -26.19 8.93 -22.10
CA ALA A 249 -27.27 8.16 -21.48
C ALA A 249 -27.15 6.63 -21.67
N ASN A 250 -26.42 6.16 -22.68
CA ASN A 250 -26.47 4.76 -23.12
C ASN A 250 -25.12 4.06 -23.32
N GLY A 251 -24.03 4.82 -23.47
CA GLY A 251 -22.72 4.33 -23.86
C GLY A 251 -21.81 4.02 -22.68
N ASP A 252 -21.27 2.81 -22.63
CA ASP A 252 -20.27 2.38 -21.64
C ASP A 252 -18.93 2.10 -22.34
N ALA A 253 -17.87 2.85 -22.01
CA ALA A 253 -16.59 2.71 -22.70
C ALA A 253 -15.94 1.35 -22.46
N MET A 254 -15.90 0.91 -21.20
CA MET A 254 -15.36 -0.38 -20.79
C MET A 254 -16.29 -1.08 -19.81
N VAL A 255 -16.72 -2.30 -20.15
CA VAL A 255 -17.59 -3.13 -19.33
C VAL A 255 -16.84 -4.38 -18.91
N PHE A 256 -16.71 -4.58 -17.60
CA PHE A 256 -16.06 -5.75 -17.03
C PHE A 256 -17.09 -6.59 -16.29
N ARG A 257 -17.20 -7.86 -16.69
CA ARG A 257 -18.07 -8.86 -16.04
C ARG A 257 -17.24 -9.80 -15.20
N ARG A 258 -17.25 -11.12 -15.45
CA ARG A 258 -16.30 -12.02 -14.80
C ARG A 258 -14.90 -11.78 -15.35
N CYS A 259 -14.01 -11.24 -14.54
CA CYS A 259 -12.63 -10.95 -14.93
C CYS A 259 -11.69 -11.08 -13.74
N ASP A 260 -10.54 -11.75 -13.91
CA ASP A 260 -9.46 -11.81 -12.92
C ASP A 260 -8.37 -10.80 -13.27
N GLY A 261 -8.12 -9.83 -12.39
CA GLY A 261 -6.86 -9.09 -12.45
C GLY A 261 -6.71 -8.11 -13.62
N VAL A 262 -7.74 -7.40 -14.09
CA VAL A 262 -7.59 -6.47 -15.23
C VAL A 262 -6.67 -5.29 -14.90
N PHE A 263 -5.69 -5.01 -15.76
CA PHE A 263 -4.84 -3.81 -15.68
C PHE A 263 -5.25 -2.80 -16.75
N ILE A 264 -5.57 -1.58 -16.32
CA ILE A 264 -5.84 -0.45 -17.22
C ILE A 264 -4.88 0.68 -16.90
N ASP A 265 -4.27 1.29 -17.92
CA ASP A 265 -3.46 2.49 -17.74
C ASP A 265 -3.59 3.48 -18.91
N GLN A 266 -3.37 4.77 -18.62
CA GLN A 266 -3.47 5.89 -19.55
C GLN A 266 -4.77 5.91 -20.38
N ALA A 267 -5.92 5.90 -19.72
CA ALA A 267 -7.21 5.85 -20.40
C ALA A 267 -7.94 7.22 -20.37
N PHE A 268 -8.48 7.64 -21.51
CA PHE A 268 -9.28 8.86 -21.68
C PHE A 268 -10.60 8.56 -22.38
N VAL A 269 -11.70 9.12 -21.87
CA VAL A 269 -13.04 8.98 -22.44
C VAL A 269 -13.80 10.31 -22.35
N LEU A 270 -14.39 10.73 -23.46
CA LEU A 270 -15.26 11.91 -23.54
C LEU A 270 -16.70 11.55 -23.93
N GLY A 271 -17.70 12.02 -23.16
CA GLY A 271 -19.10 12.01 -23.59
C GLY A 271 -19.82 10.66 -23.49
N PHE A 272 -19.58 9.90 -22.42
CA PHE A 272 -20.18 8.56 -22.20
C PHE A 272 -21.04 8.51 -20.94
N ARG A 273 -21.89 7.49 -20.83
CA ARG A 273 -22.55 7.18 -19.56
C ARG A 273 -21.54 6.69 -18.55
N SER A 274 -20.67 5.76 -18.91
CA SER A 274 -19.64 5.29 -17.99
C SER A 274 -18.30 5.04 -18.67
N MET A 275 -17.21 5.31 -17.97
CA MET A 275 -15.88 4.87 -18.41
C MET A 275 -15.63 3.42 -17.97
N PHE A 276 -15.74 3.16 -16.67
CA PHE A 276 -15.56 1.83 -16.10
C PHE A 276 -16.87 1.32 -15.52
N ARG A 277 -17.42 0.26 -16.09
CA ARG A 277 -18.63 -0.41 -15.58
C ARG A 277 -18.31 -1.83 -15.13
N PHE A 278 -18.41 -2.10 -13.84
CA PHE A 278 -18.20 -3.42 -13.24
C PHE A 278 -19.54 -4.07 -12.96
N ALA A 279 -19.93 -4.99 -13.84
CA ALA A 279 -21.20 -5.69 -13.83
C ALA A 279 -21.01 -7.19 -13.59
N SER A 280 -22.11 -7.93 -13.38
CA SER A 280 -22.07 -9.39 -13.29
C SER A 280 -22.44 -10.04 -14.63
N SER A 281 -22.03 -11.30 -14.78
CA SER A 281 -22.58 -12.25 -15.77
C SER A 281 -22.94 -13.56 -15.06
N GLY A 282 -23.48 -14.53 -15.82
CA GLY A 282 -23.63 -15.90 -15.32
C GLY A 282 -22.29 -16.56 -14.94
N SER A 283 -21.16 -16.03 -15.43
CA SER A 283 -19.82 -16.52 -15.11
C SER A 283 -19.23 -15.88 -13.84
N GLY A 284 -19.87 -14.85 -13.28
CA GLY A 284 -19.47 -14.19 -12.04
C GLY A 284 -19.17 -12.70 -12.19
N ILE A 285 -18.20 -12.20 -11.42
CA ILE A 285 -17.91 -10.76 -11.25
C ILE A 285 -16.42 -10.46 -11.44
N THR A 286 -16.06 -9.18 -11.52
CA THR A 286 -14.65 -8.77 -11.54
C THR A 286 -14.04 -8.89 -10.17
N THR A 287 -12.90 -9.58 -10.09
CA THR A 287 -12.09 -9.79 -8.91
C THR A 287 -10.71 -9.17 -9.14
N LYS A 288 -10.38 -8.12 -8.36
CA LYS A 288 -9.10 -7.40 -8.36
C LYS A 288 -8.82 -6.62 -9.65
N PHE A 289 -9.55 -5.55 -9.94
CA PHE A 289 -9.16 -4.63 -11.03
C PHE A 289 -8.03 -3.68 -10.60
N TYR A 290 -7.24 -3.19 -11.54
CA TYR A 290 -6.17 -2.21 -11.34
C TYR A 290 -6.27 -1.11 -12.39
N ILE A 291 -6.45 0.14 -11.96
CA ILE A 291 -6.48 1.33 -12.82
C ILE A 291 -5.29 2.22 -12.44
N GLY A 292 -4.33 2.42 -13.34
CA GLY A 292 -3.17 3.29 -13.13
C GLY A 292 -3.53 4.77 -13.24
N GLN A 293 -3.79 5.23 -14.46
CA GLN A 293 -4.20 6.61 -14.75
C GLN A 293 -5.43 6.65 -15.66
N ALA A 294 -6.44 7.42 -15.26
CA ALA A 294 -7.65 7.62 -16.04
C ALA A 294 -8.18 9.07 -15.95
N TYR A 295 -8.71 9.58 -17.06
CA TYR A 295 -9.43 10.85 -17.12
C TYR A 295 -10.74 10.69 -17.90
N THR A 296 -11.84 11.11 -17.28
CA THR A 296 -13.15 11.20 -17.92
C THR A 296 -13.59 12.64 -18.05
N ASP A 297 -14.08 12.99 -19.25
CA ASP A 297 -14.59 14.32 -19.56
C ASP A 297 -16.03 14.24 -20.09
N PHE A 298 -16.94 15.06 -19.56
CA PHE A 298 -18.38 14.98 -19.86
C PHE A 298 -18.96 13.56 -19.70
N VAL A 299 -18.59 12.82 -18.66
CA VAL A 299 -19.05 11.42 -18.43
C VAL A 299 -20.05 11.37 -17.27
N GLN A 300 -21.11 10.56 -17.35
CA GLN A 300 -22.08 10.47 -16.25
C GLN A 300 -21.51 9.76 -15.02
N TYR A 301 -20.79 8.65 -15.23
CA TYR A 301 -20.14 7.84 -14.20
C TYR A 301 -18.67 7.57 -14.54
N GLY A 302 -17.74 8.10 -13.76
CA GLY A 302 -16.32 7.77 -13.94
C GLY A 302 -16.08 6.27 -13.70
N VAL A 303 -16.51 5.81 -12.53
CA VAL A 303 -16.52 4.39 -12.15
C VAL A 303 -17.91 4.03 -11.66
N TRP A 304 -18.49 2.99 -12.26
CA TRP A 304 -19.80 2.45 -11.90
C TRP A 304 -19.67 0.97 -11.53
N ILE A 305 -19.95 0.63 -10.28
CA ILE A 305 -19.93 -0.74 -9.77
C ILE A 305 -21.36 -1.17 -9.46
N GLU A 306 -21.87 -2.15 -10.19
CA GLU A 306 -23.20 -2.76 -9.98
C GLU A 306 -23.12 -4.23 -9.53
N ALA A 307 -21.96 -4.87 -9.67
CA ALA A 307 -21.73 -6.23 -9.21
C ALA A 307 -21.37 -6.28 -7.72
N ASN A 308 -22.14 -7.05 -6.94
CA ASN A 308 -21.84 -7.32 -5.55
C ASN A 308 -20.50 -8.05 -5.40
N GLY A 309 -19.66 -7.60 -4.46
CA GLY A 309 -18.37 -8.24 -4.17
C GLY A 309 -17.21 -7.82 -5.08
N THR A 310 -17.41 -6.86 -5.99
CA THR A 310 -16.31 -6.35 -6.83
C THR A 310 -15.19 -5.77 -5.97
N ASP A 311 -13.96 -6.09 -6.33
CA ASP A 311 -12.74 -5.70 -5.62
C ASP A 311 -11.72 -5.09 -6.59
N GLY A 312 -11.01 -4.03 -6.18
CA GLY A 312 -9.94 -3.45 -7.00
C GLY A 312 -9.29 -2.17 -6.46
N GLN A 313 -8.37 -1.63 -7.27
CA GLN A 313 -7.52 -0.51 -6.94
C GLN A 313 -7.46 0.51 -8.09
N ILE A 314 -7.39 1.79 -7.73
CA ILE A 314 -7.25 2.93 -8.64
C ILE A 314 -6.09 3.79 -8.14
N ALA A 315 -5.03 3.96 -8.90
CA ALA A 315 -3.95 4.86 -8.50
C ALA A 315 -4.35 6.32 -8.72
N ASN A 316 -4.85 6.68 -9.92
CA ASN A 316 -5.26 8.06 -10.24
C ASN A 316 -6.50 8.09 -11.12
N LEU A 317 -7.53 8.85 -10.70
CA LEU A 317 -8.72 9.12 -11.49
C LEU A 317 -9.10 10.60 -11.42
N THR A 318 -9.26 11.23 -12.59
CA THR A 318 -9.94 12.52 -12.72
C THR A 318 -11.27 12.31 -13.43
N HIS A 319 -12.33 12.91 -12.91
CA HIS A 319 -13.66 12.85 -13.49
C HIS A 319 -14.27 14.23 -13.65
N GLN A 320 -14.91 14.47 -14.79
CA GLN A 320 -15.71 15.67 -15.06
C GLN A 320 -17.08 15.27 -15.61
N GLY A 321 -18.13 15.68 -14.88
CA GLY A 321 -19.49 15.14 -15.03
C GLY A 321 -20.49 16.00 -15.78
N GLU A 322 -20.07 16.87 -16.71
CA GLU A 322 -20.93 17.88 -17.33
C GLU A 322 -21.72 17.41 -18.55
N ILE A 323 -22.85 18.06 -18.81
CA ILE A 323 -23.56 17.90 -20.08
C ILE A 323 -22.66 18.46 -21.18
N PHE A 324 -22.43 17.67 -22.23
CA PHE A 324 -21.58 18.07 -23.33
C PHE A 324 -22.12 19.34 -24.02
N ASN A 325 -21.24 20.33 -24.24
CA ASN A 325 -21.53 21.58 -24.95
C ASN A 325 -22.77 22.36 -24.45
N ALA A 326 -23.21 22.17 -23.20
CA ALA A 326 -24.40 22.82 -22.64
C ALA A 326 -24.12 24.00 -21.69
N GLY A 327 -22.90 24.54 -21.67
CA GLY A 327 -22.59 25.76 -20.90
C GLY A 327 -22.39 25.57 -19.39
N GLY A 328 -21.97 24.38 -18.94
CA GLY A 328 -21.51 24.16 -17.57
C GLY A 328 -22.44 23.51 -16.53
N PRO A 329 -23.66 23.01 -16.82
CA PRO A 329 -24.41 22.21 -15.86
C PRO A 329 -23.94 20.74 -15.86
N PRO A 330 -23.86 20.09 -14.68
CA PRO A 330 -23.66 18.65 -14.56
C PRO A 330 -24.73 17.80 -15.26
N LEU A 331 -24.35 16.59 -15.64
CA LEU A 331 -25.29 15.56 -16.10
C LEU A 331 -26.26 15.19 -14.98
N PRO A 332 -27.58 15.11 -15.26
CA PRO A 332 -28.53 14.59 -14.30
C PRO A 332 -28.15 13.18 -13.81
N GLY A 333 -28.11 13.00 -12.49
CA GLY A 333 -27.65 11.78 -11.83
C GLY A 333 -26.15 11.52 -11.90
N GLY A 334 -25.34 12.44 -12.43
CA GLY A 334 -23.90 12.27 -12.61
C GLY A 334 -23.15 12.11 -11.28
N ILE A 335 -22.31 11.07 -11.19
CA ILE A 335 -21.56 10.68 -10.00
C ILE A 335 -20.17 10.19 -10.44
N GLY A 336 -19.09 10.72 -9.88
CA GLY A 336 -17.74 10.30 -10.30
C GLY A 336 -17.41 8.86 -9.93
N LEU A 337 -17.64 8.47 -8.67
CA LEU A 337 -17.48 7.09 -8.19
C LEU A 337 -18.81 6.58 -7.62
N PHE A 338 -19.48 5.72 -8.39
CA PHE A 338 -20.80 5.20 -8.07
C PHE A 338 -20.74 3.70 -7.75
N VAL A 339 -20.95 3.35 -6.48
CA VAL A 339 -21.09 1.97 -6.02
C VAL A 339 -22.57 1.68 -5.79
N ASN A 340 -23.22 1.08 -6.79
CA ASN A 340 -24.60 0.60 -6.73
C ASN A 340 -24.65 -0.91 -6.46
N ALA A 341 -23.85 -1.37 -5.50
CA ALA A 341 -23.63 -2.77 -5.18
C ALA A 341 -23.42 -2.93 -3.66
N SER A 342 -23.26 -4.17 -3.19
CA SER A 342 -22.91 -4.51 -1.80
C SER A 342 -21.61 -5.31 -1.73
N ASN A 343 -20.95 -5.26 -0.58
CA ASN A 343 -19.69 -5.97 -0.31
C ASN A 343 -18.51 -5.61 -1.24
N THR A 344 -18.55 -4.44 -1.86
CA THR A 344 -17.49 -3.92 -2.73
C THR A 344 -16.28 -3.44 -1.91
N ARG A 345 -15.07 -3.62 -2.44
CA ARG A 345 -13.80 -3.20 -1.82
C ARG A 345 -12.98 -2.43 -2.84
N VAL A 346 -12.81 -1.13 -2.67
CA VAL A 346 -12.02 -0.31 -3.61
C VAL A 346 -11.03 0.55 -2.86
N GLN A 347 -9.79 0.59 -3.35
CA GLN A 347 -8.77 1.51 -2.88
C GLN A 347 -8.44 2.52 -3.97
N VAL A 348 -8.34 3.79 -3.61
CA VAL A 348 -8.05 4.88 -4.53
C VAL A 348 -6.89 5.72 -4.01
N GLY A 349 -5.83 5.91 -4.80
CA GLY A 349 -4.72 6.79 -4.47
C GLY A 349 -5.15 8.25 -4.55
N ASN A 350 -5.30 8.78 -5.77
CA ASN A 350 -5.70 10.15 -6.04
C ASN A 350 -7.02 10.17 -6.78
N LEU A 351 -8.05 10.76 -6.16
CA LEU A 351 -9.37 10.92 -6.73
C LEU A 351 -9.71 12.41 -6.85
N ARG A 352 -9.89 12.87 -8.09
CA ARG A 352 -10.42 14.19 -8.40
C ARG A 352 -11.76 14.04 -9.12
N ILE A 353 -12.79 14.68 -8.59
CA ILE A 353 -14.14 14.65 -9.14
C ILE A 353 -14.65 16.08 -9.29
N ASP A 354 -14.96 16.45 -10.53
CA ASP A 354 -15.35 17.78 -10.93
C ASP A 354 -16.77 17.75 -11.51
N ALA A 355 -17.58 18.75 -11.15
CA ALA A 355 -18.82 19.11 -11.84
C ALA A 355 -19.85 17.98 -11.91
N VAL A 356 -20.23 17.47 -10.74
CA VAL A 356 -21.28 16.45 -10.57
C VAL A 356 -22.54 17.07 -9.99
N GLU A 357 -23.70 16.51 -10.32
CA GLU A 357 -25.00 17.11 -9.96
C GLU A 357 -25.18 17.22 -8.44
N ASP A 358 -24.92 16.12 -7.72
CA ASP A 358 -25.05 16.04 -6.27
C ASP A 358 -23.77 15.54 -5.60
N ASN A 359 -23.47 14.25 -5.76
CA ASN A 359 -22.45 13.55 -4.97
C ASN A 359 -21.24 13.23 -5.85
N ALA A 360 -20.04 13.51 -5.35
CA ALA A 360 -18.82 13.05 -5.99
C ALA A 360 -18.70 11.52 -5.86
N ILE A 361 -18.91 11.02 -4.65
CA ILE A 361 -18.88 9.60 -4.33
C ILE A 361 -20.27 9.21 -3.82
N ARG A 362 -20.83 8.13 -4.36
CA ARG A 362 -22.09 7.56 -3.86
C ARG A 362 -21.96 6.06 -3.64
N LEU A 363 -22.12 5.64 -2.40
CA LEU A 363 -22.22 4.25 -1.99
C LEU A 363 -23.68 3.95 -1.65
N ASN A 364 -24.32 3.12 -2.47
CA ASN A 364 -25.59 2.47 -2.15
C ASN A 364 -25.30 1.07 -1.57
N GLY A 365 -26.33 0.25 -1.37
CA GLY A 365 -26.18 -1.12 -0.86
C GLY A 365 -25.62 -1.17 0.55
N SER A 366 -24.97 -2.28 0.91
CA SER A 366 -24.41 -2.49 2.25
C SER A 366 -23.03 -3.17 2.22
N GLY A 367 -22.30 -3.04 3.31
CA GLY A 367 -21.03 -3.72 3.54
C GLY A 367 -19.91 -3.29 2.60
N ASN A 368 -20.04 -2.15 1.92
CA ASN A 368 -19.01 -1.62 1.03
C ASN A 368 -17.89 -0.96 1.82
N ARG A 369 -16.67 -1.02 1.30
CA ARG A 369 -15.52 -0.28 1.83
C ARG A 369 -14.77 0.42 0.71
N LEU A 370 -14.55 1.70 0.90
CA LEU A 370 -13.75 2.54 0.02
C LEU A 370 -12.62 3.17 0.83
N ASP A 371 -11.37 3.01 0.41
CA ASP A 371 -10.21 3.70 1.00
C ASP A 371 -9.67 4.71 -0.03
N VAL A 372 -9.89 6.02 0.15
CA VAL A 372 -9.41 7.09 -0.75
C VAL A 372 -8.28 7.86 -0.09
N PHE A 373 -7.05 7.79 -0.60
CA PHE A 373 -5.91 8.43 0.03
C PHE A 373 -5.92 9.96 -0.11
N SER A 374 -6.20 10.47 -1.30
CA SER A 374 -6.37 11.90 -1.58
C SER A 374 -7.66 12.13 -2.36
N LEU A 375 -8.55 12.98 -1.81
CA LEU A 375 -9.84 13.31 -2.41
C LEU A 375 -9.93 14.82 -2.65
N ARG A 376 -10.22 15.19 -3.91
CA ARG A 376 -10.58 16.56 -4.29
C ARG A 376 -11.93 16.53 -5.00
N CYS A 377 -12.88 17.32 -4.51
CA CYS A 377 -14.21 17.48 -5.10
C CYS A 377 -14.39 18.94 -5.51
N VAL A 378 -14.61 19.19 -6.79
CA VAL A 378 -14.78 20.54 -7.35
C VAL A 378 -16.18 20.66 -7.93
N ARG A 379 -16.95 21.68 -7.58
CA ARG A 379 -18.32 21.91 -8.11
C ARG A 379 -19.27 20.70 -7.94
N TYR A 380 -19.27 20.08 -6.76
CA TYR A 380 -20.31 19.11 -6.37
C TYR A 380 -21.53 19.83 -5.77
N ASN A 381 -22.63 19.11 -5.48
CA ASN A 381 -23.87 19.71 -4.98
C ASN A 381 -24.31 20.92 -5.84
N TYR A 382 -24.23 20.73 -7.16
CA TYR A 382 -24.51 21.78 -8.12
C TYR A 382 -25.97 22.24 -8.04
N ARG A 383 -26.89 21.33 -7.73
CA ARG A 383 -28.31 21.66 -7.49
C ARG A 383 -28.56 22.52 -6.26
N ASN A 384 -27.55 22.72 -5.41
CA ASN A 384 -27.65 23.48 -4.17
C ASN A 384 -28.79 22.96 -3.27
N ASN A 385 -28.91 21.65 -3.15
CA ASN A 385 -29.95 20.96 -2.37
C ASN A 385 -29.43 20.41 -1.03
N GLY A 386 -28.20 20.76 -0.66
CA GLY A 386 -27.52 20.27 0.54
C GLY A 386 -26.91 18.87 0.37
N ALA A 387 -26.73 18.39 -0.86
CA ALA A 387 -26.09 17.12 -1.13
C ALA A 387 -24.66 17.07 -0.57
N ALA A 388 -24.30 15.92 -0.02
CA ALA A 388 -22.96 15.67 0.47
C ALA A 388 -22.00 15.31 -0.68
N ALA A 389 -20.72 15.64 -0.52
CA ALA A 389 -19.68 15.18 -1.44
C ALA A 389 -19.58 13.65 -1.47
N ILE A 390 -19.67 13.01 -0.30
CA ILE A 390 -19.70 11.56 -0.10
C ILE A 390 -21.07 11.19 0.44
N HIS A 391 -21.90 10.58 -0.39
CA HIS A 391 -23.15 9.98 0.04
C HIS A 391 -22.94 8.50 0.37
N VAL A 392 -23.25 8.12 1.60
CA VAL A 392 -23.18 6.73 2.05
C VAL A 392 -24.55 6.28 2.54
N ALA A 393 -25.14 5.29 1.88
CA ALA A 393 -26.45 4.77 2.26
C ALA A 393 -26.40 4.08 3.63
N ASP A 394 -27.50 4.22 4.37
CA ASP A 394 -27.73 3.45 5.59
C ASP A 394 -27.92 1.97 5.24
N SER A 395 -27.12 1.11 5.87
CA SER A 395 -27.21 -0.34 5.68
C SER A 395 -28.33 -0.98 6.55
N GLY A 396 -29.01 -0.23 7.41
CA GLY A 396 -29.98 -0.77 8.37
C GLY A 396 -29.31 -1.79 9.30
N ALA A 397 -29.83 -3.01 9.35
CA ALA A 397 -29.23 -4.10 10.14
C ALA A 397 -28.05 -4.82 9.43
N ALA A 398 -27.83 -4.56 8.13
CA ALA A 398 -26.74 -5.16 7.39
C ALA A 398 -25.38 -4.54 7.75
N THR A 399 -24.29 -5.14 7.26
CA THR A 399 -22.95 -4.60 7.48
C THR A 399 -22.88 -3.13 7.01
N PRO A 400 -22.42 -2.19 7.84
CA PRO A 400 -22.33 -0.79 7.45
C PRO A 400 -21.38 -0.56 6.27
N ASN A 401 -21.70 0.44 5.46
CA ASN A 401 -20.77 0.98 4.49
C ASN A 401 -19.67 1.80 5.20
N ALA A 402 -18.45 1.78 4.66
CA ALA A 402 -17.32 2.51 5.22
C ALA A 402 -16.52 3.24 4.13
N VAL A 403 -16.16 4.49 4.39
CA VAL A 403 -15.24 5.30 3.57
C VAL A 403 -14.11 5.82 4.46
N TYR A 404 -12.86 5.54 4.08
CA TYR A 404 -11.68 6.03 4.78
C TYR A 404 -10.92 6.99 3.90
N LEU A 405 -10.53 8.13 4.45
CA LEU A 405 -9.83 9.20 3.74
C LEU A 405 -8.40 9.32 4.25
N GLY A 406 -7.39 9.15 3.40
CA GLY A 406 -5.97 9.21 3.80
C GLY A 406 -5.48 10.61 4.16
N SER A 407 -6.16 11.64 3.66
CA SER A 407 -5.88 13.06 3.92
C SER A 407 -7.20 13.84 3.98
N PRO A 408 -7.22 15.04 4.61
CA PRO A 408 -8.40 15.90 4.58
C PRO A 408 -8.86 16.18 3.13
N PRO A 409 -10.12 15.91 2.79
CA PRO A 409 -10.63 16.10 1.44
C PRO A 409 -10.71 17.60 1.11
N LEU A 410 -10.34 17.95 -0.11
CA LEU A 410 -10.43 19.32 -0.62
C LEU A 410 -11.78 19.51 -1.31
N LEU A 411 -12.67 20.28 -0.67
CA LEU A 411 -14.00 20.58 -1.18
C LEU A 411 -14.02 22.01 -1.73
N GLU A 412 -14.14 22.16 -3.05
CA GLU A 412 -14.10 23.44 -3.75
C GLU A 412 -15.43 23.71 -4.46
N SER A 413 -15.98 24.92 -4.27
CA SER A 413 -17.18 25.37 -4.99
C SER A 413 -18.38 24.41 -4.86
N GLY A 414 -18.54 23.75 -3.72
CA GLY A 414 -19.58 22.72 -3.48
C GLY A 414 -20.96 23.25 -3.05
N ASN A 415 -21.26 24.54 -3.27
CA ASN A 415 -22.48 25.22 -2.81
C ASN A 415 -22.83 24.95 -1.33
N GLY A 416 -21.82 24.91 -0.44
CA GLY A 416 -22.02 24.65 0.99
C GLY A 416 -22.43 23.22 1.35
N GLY A 417 -22.38 22.28 0.40
CA GLY A 417 -22.70 20.86 0.65
C GLY A 417 -21.72 20.25 1.65
N PRO A 418 -22.17 19.43 2.61
CA PRO A 418 -21.28 18.83 3.60
C PRO A 418 -20.37 17.77 2.97
N LEU A 419 -19.34 17.33 3.72
CA LEU A 419 -18.51 16.20 3.29
C LEU A 419 -19.32 14.91 3.20
N THR A 420 -20.18 14.64 4.18
CA THR A 420 -20.95 13.40 4.31
C THR A 420 -22.42 13.69 4.52
N ASN A 421 -23.29 12.79 4.09
CA ASN A 421 -24.69 12.84 4.49
C ASN A 421 -24.77 12.62 6.01
N GLY A 422 -25.63 13.40 6.70
CA GLY A 422 -25.63 13.54 8.16
C GLY A 422 -25.93 12.28 8.99
N SER A 423 -26.12 12.47 10.29
CA SER A 423 -26.09 11.43 11.35
C SER A 423 -27.23 10.39 11.35
N SER A 424 -28.05 10.31 10.31
CA SER A 424 -29.16 9.35 10.20
C SER A 424 -28.75 8.04 9.51
N THR A 425 -27.45 7.72 9.45
CA THR A 425 -26.95 6.50 8.82
C THR A 425 -26.01 5.76 9.78
N ASN A 426 -25.98 4.43 9.70
CA ASN A 426 -25.00 3.62 10.42
C ASN A 426 -23.60 3.60 9.77
N ALA A 427 -23.41 4.37 8.69
CA ALA A 427 -22.23 4.36 7.86
C ALA A 427 -21.04 5.09 8.51
N VAL A 428 -19.82 4.69 8.11
CA VAL A 428 -18.57 5.27 8.61
C VAL A 428 -17.93 6.10 7.52
N VAL A 429 -17.59 7.36 7.81
CA VAL A 429 -16.64 8.15 7.03
C VAL A 429 -15.60 8.72 7.99
N ALA A 430 -14.34 8.36 7.82
CA ALA A 430 -13.27 8.71 8.76
C ALA A 430 -11.96 9.10 8.07
N LEU A 431 -11.16 9.96 8.72
CA LEU A 431 -9.79 10.26 8.31
C LEU A 431 -8.83 9.20 8.87
N GLY A 432 -7.90 8.76 8.02
CA GLY A 432 -7.02 7.63 8.25
C GLY A 432 -7.77 6.30 8.13
N ALA A 433 -7.29 5.40 7.27
CA ALA A 433 -7.69 3.99 7.41
C ALA A 433 -7.16 3.50 8.77
N PRO A 434 -8.00 2.98 9.68
CA PRO A 434 -7.53 2.47 10.95
C PRO A 434 -6.49 1.39 10.69
N ALA A 435 -5.26 1.60 11.17
CA ALA A 435 -4.23 0.57 11.11
C ALA A 435 -4.76 -0.66 11.86
N GLY A 436 -5.08 -1.72 11.11
CA GLY A 436 -5.41 -3.03 11.67
C GLY A 436 -6.86 -3.29 12.14
N ARG A 437 -7.91 -2.63 11.61
CA ARG A 437 -9.31 -3.06 11.90
C ARG A 437 -10.10 -3.59 10.68
N ALA A 438 -10.74 -4.74 10.89
CA ALA A 438 -11.87 -5.26 10.13
C ALA A 438 -13.13 -4.37 10.35
N ALA A 439 -14.01 -4.29 9.34
CA ALA A 439 -15.12 -3.35 9.25
C ALA A 439 -16.21 -3.52 10.33
N ARG A 440 -16.42 -2.51 11.22
CA ARG A 440 -17.68 -2.19 11.94
C ARG A 440 -17.57 -0.90 12.82
N PRO A 441 -18.70 -0.20 13.14
CA PRO A 441 -18.79 1.26 13.19
C PRO A 441 -18.77 1.87 14.61
N GLY A 442 -18.56 3.18 14.65
CA GLY A 442 -18.73 4.04 15.83
C GLY A 442 -17.80 5.23 15.72
N LEU A 443 -18.27 6.42 16.10
CA LEU A 443 -17.40 7.58 16.31
C LEU A 443 -16.25 7.17 17.25
N SER A 444 -15.07 6.89 16.70
CA SER A 444 -13.90 6.48 17.49
C SER A 444 -13.22 7.72 18.04
N LEU A 445 -13.77 8.31 19.09
CA LEU A 445 -12.95 9.10 20.01
C LEU A 445 -12.25 8.10 20.93
N GLY A 446 -11.11 7.57 20.47
CA GLY A 446 -10.42 6.50 21.17
C GLY A 446 -9.53 5.58 20.33
N ARG A 447 -8.81 4.68 21.01
CA ARG A 447 -8.09 3.51 20.47
C ARG A 447 -8.89 2.23 20.79
N GLN A 448 -8.38 1.06 20.39
CA GLN A 448 -9.08 -0.23 20.48
C GLN A 448 -9.71 -0.55 21.85
N ASP A 449 -9.09 -0.11 22.95
CA ASP A 449 -9.53 -0.41 24.32
C ASP A 449 -9.95 0.83 25.11
N THR A 450 -9.86 2.01 24.52
CA THR A 450 -10.18 3.26 25.22
C THR A 450 -10.96 4.15 24.29
N GLY A 451 -12.25 4.36 24.55
CA GLY A 451 -13.11 5.23 23.76
C GLY A 451 -14.59 5.09 24.07
N LEU A 452 -15.43 5.80 23.33
CA LEU A 452 -16.89 5.70 23.46
C LEU A 452 -17.47 4.67 22.47
N PHE A 453 -18.47 3.89 22.89
CA PHE A 453 -19.15 2.87 22.07
C PHE A 453 -20.60 2.63 22.55
N GLU A 454 -21.42 2.00 21.70
CA GLU A 454 -22.81 1.61 22.02
C GLU A 454 -22.86 0.11 22.37
N PRO A 455 -23.02 -0.27 23.66
CA PRO A 455 -23.02 -1.67 24.07
C PRO A 455 -24.34 -2.39 23.75
N ALA A 456 -25.45 -1.65 23.65
CA ALA A 456 -26.78 -2.14 23.33
C ALA A 456 -27.67 -0.96 22.90
N ALA A 457 -28.73 -1.24 22.15
CA ALA A 457 -29.64 -0.22 21.62
C ALA A 457 -30.15 0.73 22.73
N GLY A 458 -29.93 2.02 22.54
CA GLY A 458 -30.36 3.05 23.51
C GLY A 458 -29.44 3.17 24.73
N ALA A 459 -28.16 2.78 24.63
CA ALA A 459 -27.14 3.02 25.63
C ALA A 459 -25.86 3.58 25.02
N LEU A 460 -25.17 4.48 25.72
CA LEU A 460 -23.86 5.01 25.36
C LEU A 460 -22.87 4.69 26.48
N ALA A 461 -21.75 4.05 26.17
CA ALA A 461 -20.73 3.67 27.14
C ALA A 461 -19.33 4.16 26.75
N GLY A 462 -18.46 4.26 27.74
CA GLY A 462 -17.05 4.60 27.57
C GLY A 462 -16.16 3.58 28.26
N THR A 463 -15.11 3.17 27.56
CA THR A 463 -14.07 2.27 28.06
C THR A 463 -12.73 2.98 28.20
N ALA A 464 -11.94 2.53 29.16
CA ALA A 464 -10.52 2.86 29.29
C ALA A 464 -9.74 1.57 29.57
N GLY A 465 -8.85 1.17 28.67
CA GLY A 465 -8.13 -0.10 28.76
C GLY A 465 -9.04 -1.35 28.76
N GLY A 466 -10.16 -1.30 28.04
CA GLY A 466 -11.08 -2.42 27.83
C GLY A 466 -12.11 -2.60 28.94
N THR A 467 -11.96 -1.83 30.03
CA THR A 467 -12.93 -1.80 31.14
C THR A 467 -13.91 -0.67 30.90
N GLU A 468 -15.21 -0.98 30.97
CA GLU A 468 -16.24 0.05 30.91
C GLU A 468 -16.19 0.90 32.18
N VAL A 469 -15.93 2.20 32.01
CA VAL A 469 -15.78 3.16 33.10
C VAL A 469 -16.96 4.11 33.20
N LEU A 470 -17.80 4.19 32.17
CA LEU A 470 -19.04 4.96 32.20
C LEU A 470 -20.11 4.35 31.28
N ARG A 471 -21.38 4.44 31.66
CA ARG A 471 -22.52 4.11 30.80
C ARG A 471 -23.69 5.03 31.09
N ALA A 472 -24.38 5.49 30.05
CA ALA A 472 -25.65 6.20 30.12
C ALA A 472 -26.70 5.42 29.31
N THR A 473 -27.90 5.24 29.85
CA THR A 473 -29.01 4.56 29.16
C THR A 473 -30.15 5.52 28.84
N SER A 474 -30.92 5.19 27.80
CA SER A 474 -32.12 5.92 27.38
C SER A 474 -33.24 5.92 28.43
N GLY A 475 -33.19 4.99 29.39
CA GLY A 475 -34.01 5.01 30.60
C GLY A 475 -33.52 5.98 31.68
N GLY A 476 -32.46 6.75 31.42
CA GLY A 476 -31.91 7.78 32.31
C GLY A 476 -30.95 7.27 33.39
N ALA A 477 -30.51 6.00 33.32
CA ALA A 477 -29.51 5.49 34.26
C ALA A 477 -28.09 5.89 33.82
N VAL A 478 -27.26 6.34 34.75
CA VAL A 478 -25.85 6.66 34.52
C VAL A 478 -24.98 5.92 35.54
N THR A 479 -24.04 5.10 35.08
CA THR A 479 -23.07 4.39 35.93
C THR A 479 -21.66 4.89 35.69
N LEU A 480 -20.85 4.97 36.75
CA LEU A 480 -19.46 5.40 36.74
C LEU A 480 -18.58 4.40 37.51
N GLY A 481 -17.42 4.07 36.94
CA GLY A 481 -16.46 3.12 37.49
C GLY A 481 -16.75 1.64 37.20
N GLY A 482 -17.70 1.33 36.30
CA GLY A 482 -18.04 -0.05 35.93
C GLY A 482 -19.38 -0.17 35.22
N ALA A 483 -19.64 -1.36 34.65
CA ALA A 483 -20.95 -1.71 34.11
C ALA A 483 -22.01 -1.84 35.23
N PRO A 484 -23.32 -1.76 34.91
CA PRO A 484 -24.40 -2.01 35.88
C PRO A 484 -24.17 -3.30 36.68
N GLY A 485 -24.13 -3.19 38.02
CA GLY A 485 -23.83 -4.28 38.96
C GLY A 485 -22.38 -4.35 39.48
N LEU A 486 -21.41 -3.68 38.85
CA LEU A 486 -19.99 -3.60 39.28
C LEU A 486 -19.46 -2.16 39.37
N HIS A 487 -20.31 -1.16 39.17
CA HIS A 487 -19.95 0.25 39.23
C HIS A 487 -19.65 0.72 40.66
N ALA A 488 -18.82 1.75 40.77
CA ALA A 488 -18.57 2.44 42.04
C ALA A 488 -19.68 3.43 42.39
N LEU A 489 -20.36 3.96 41.37
CA LEU A 489 -21.51 4.86 41.51
C LEU A 489 -22.54 4.57 40.41
N GLU A 490 -23.81 4.45 40.81
CA GLU A 490 -24.95 4.34 39.91
C GLU A 490 -26.00 5.38 40.26
N VAL A 491 -26.49 6.07 39.23
CA VAL A 491 -27.62 6.98 39.27
C VAL A 491 -28.73 6.34 38.46
N ALA A 492 -29.80 5.90 39.13
CA ALA A 492 -30.98 5.33 38.48
C ALA A 492 -32.10 6.36 38.41
N THR A 493 -32.78 6.45 37.27
CA THR A 493 -33.97 7.30 37.14
C THR A 493 -35.18 6.58 37.73
N PRO A 494 -35.88 7.15 38.73
CA PRO A 494 -37.06 6.50 39.32
C PRO A 494 -38.23 6.50 38.33
N PRO A 495 -39.14 5.51 38.40
CA PRO A 495 -40.34 5.49 37.58
C PRO A 495 -41.32 6.61 38.01
N ALA A 496 -41.13 7.79 37.42
CA ALA A 496 -41.93 9.03 37.49
C ALA A 496 -42.05 9.76 38.85
N GLY A 497 -41.96 11.10 38.80
CA GLY A 497 -42.37 12.03 39.87
C GLY A 497 -41.38 12.29 41.02
N ALA A 498 -40.07 12.10 40.83
CA ALA A 498 -39.24 11.74 41.97
C ALA A 498 -38.37 12.85 42.61
N ASN A 499 -38.28 12.74 43.93
CA ASN A 499 -37.22 13.28 44.78
C ASN A 499 -35.83 12.84 44.29
N ARG A 500 -34.84 13.73 44.31
CA ARG A 500 -33.47 13.50 43.83
C ARG A 500 -32.44 13.91 44.89
N VAL A 501 -31.22 13.40 44.77
CA VAL A 501 -30.07 13.91 45.53
C VAL A 501 -29.38 14.99 44.70
N VAL A 502 -29.14 16.16 45.28
CA VAL A 502 -28.38 17.27 44.69
C VAL A 502 -27.05 17.41 45.41
N VAL A 503 -25.97 17.44 44.63
CA VAL A 503 -24.63 17.80 45.10
C VAL A 503 -24.37 19.25 44.69
N ALA A 504 -24.34 20.16 45.66
CA ALA A 504 -24.14 21.58 45.42
C ALA A 504 -22.77 22.03 45.91
N GLY A 505 -21.99 22.66 45.04
CA GLY A 505 -20.73 23.30 45.40
C GLY A 505 -20.96 24.56 46.25
N GLY A 506 -20.13 24.75 47.27
CA GLY A 506 -20.08 26.01 48.01
C GLY A 506 -19.14 27.01 47.31
N GLY A 507 -19.48 28.30 47.35
CA GLY A 507 -18.49 29.35 47.05
C GLY A 507 -17.31 29.32 48.04
N THR A 508 -16.29 30.14 47.83
CA THR A 508 -15.09 30.18 48.68
C THR A 508 -15.44 30.23 50.18
N GLY A 509 -15.04 29.20 50.94
CA GLY A 509 -15.28 29.08 52.39
C GLY A 509 -16.56 28.34 52.80
N ALA A 510 -17.44 27.97 51.86
CA ALA A 510 -18.66 27.20 52.16
C ALA A 510 -18.47 25.69 51.86
N PRO A 511 -19.07 24.80 52.67
CA PRO A 511 -18.98 23.37 52.43
C PRO A 511 -19.78 22.95 51.20
N VAL A 512 -19.29 21.92 50.50
CA VAL A 512 -20.09 21.19 49.51
C VAL A 512 -21.15 20.38 50.25
N THR A 513 -22.40 20.40 49.77
CA THR A 513 -23.52 19.71 50.43
C THR A 513 -24.06 18.58 49.56
N LEU A 514 -24.51 17.50 50.21
CA LEU A 514 -25.36 16.46 49.63
C LEU A 514 -26.76 16.64 50.23
N GLN A 515 -27.76 16.96 49.41
CA GLN A 515 -29.11 17.26 49.88
C GLN A 515 -30.15 16.44 49.11
N ALA A 516 -31.13 15.85 49.81
CA ALA A 516 -32.32 15.32 49.16
C ALA A 516 -33.29 16.47 48.83
N GLN A 517 -33.78 16.52 47.58
CA GLN A 517 -34.62 17.60 47.07
C GLN A 517 -35.72 17.03 46.17
N GLY A 518 -36.96 17.48 46.33
CA GLY A 518 -38.06 17.09 45.44
C GLY A 518 -39.36 17.82 45.75
N ALA A 519 -40.47 17.34 45.21
CA ALA A 519 -41.77 18.01 45.30
C ALA A 519 -42.50 17.75 46.63
N ASP A 520 -42.11 16.72 47.38
CA ASP A 520 -42.69 16.39 48.67
C ASP A 520 -42.18 17.35 49.77
N ALA A 521 -43.04 17.62 50.77
CA ALA A 521 -42.74 18.56 51.86
C ALA A 521 -41.55 18.13 52.73
N HIS A 522 -41.30 16.82 52.81
CA HIS A 522 -40.16 16.23 53.52
C HIS A 522 -39.57 15.11 52.68
N VAL A 523 -38.26 15.17 52.45
CA VAL A 523 -37.52 14.16 51.69
C VAL A 523 -36.28 13.79 52.49
N ASP A 524 -36.25 12.57 53.02
CA ASP A 524 -35.12 12.08 53.78
C ASP A 524 -33.95 11.67 52.87
N LEU A 525 -32.71 11.91 53.33
CA LEU A 525 -31.50 11.39 52.70
C LEU A 525 -30.99 10.17 53.48
N LEU A 526 -31.48 8.98 53.12
CA LEU A 526 -31.13 7.74 53.80
C LEU A 526 -29.83 7.13 53.26
N LEU A 527 -28.82 6.99 54.13
CA LEU A 527 -27.56 6.27 53.85
C LEU A 527 -27.58 4.94 54.61
N THR A 528 -27.72 3.82 53.90
CA THR A 528 -27.77 2.48 54.50
C THR A 528 -26.58 1.64 54.09
N GLY A 529 -26.05 0.85 55.03
CA GLY A 529 -25.13 -0.23 54.69
C GLY A 529 -25.88 -1.39 54.03
N LYS A 530 -25.23 -2.13 53.14
CA LYS A 530 -25.81 -3.35 52.55
C LYS A 530 -25.74 -4.50 53.55
N GLY A 531 -26.87 -5.18 53.78
CA GLY A 531 -26.97 -6.27 54.76
C GLY A 531 -26.79 -5.77 56.19
N ASN A 532 -25.91 -6.41 56.96
CA ASN A 532 -25.51 -6.03 58.33
C ASN A 532 -24.26 -5.12 58.37
N GLY A 533 -23.90 -4.49 57.24
CA GLY A 533 -22.82 -3.51 57.17
C GLY A 533 -23.13 -2.22 57.96
N LEU A 534 -22.18 -1.77 58.77
CA LEU A 534 -22.32 -0.55 59.57
C LEU A 534 -21.96 0.70 58.76
N LEU A 535 -22.77 1.75 58.85
CA LEU A 535 -22.39 3.09 58.39
C LEU A 535 -21.45 3.70 59.45
N ARG A 536 -20.16 3.81 59.11
CA ARG A 536 -19.14 4.31 60.04
C ARG A 536 -18.89 5.78 59.80
N THR A 537 -19.35 6.61 60.72
CA THR A 537 -18.85 7.98 60.89
C THR A 537 -17.56 7.93 61.71
N VAL A 538 -16.74 8.98 61.64
CA VAL A 538 -15.55 9.06 62.50
C VAL A 538 -16.04 9.06 63.95
N SER A 539 -15.47 8.19 64.80
CA SER A 539 -15.87 8.19 66.21
C SER A 539 -15.50 9.55 66.80
N PRO A 540 -16.45 10.29 67.39
CA PRO A 540 -16.11 11.48 68.15
C PRO A 540 -15.03 11.11 69.19
N PRO A 541 -14.12 12.02 69.56
CA PRO A 541 -13.18 11.76 70.63
C PRO A 541 -13.94 11.45 71.95
N PRO A 542 -13.41 10.59 72.83
CA PRO A 542 -13.97 10.38 74.17
C PRO A 542 -14.20 11.72 74.91
N GLY A 543 -15.45 12.04 75.26
CA GLY A 543 -15.84 13.31 75.91
C GLY A 543 -16.38 14.43 75.00
N ASP A 544 -16.54 14.19 73.70
CA ASP A 544 -17.26 15.11 72.79
C ASP A 544 -18.77 15.15 73.14
N ASP A 545 -19.33 16.35 73.38
CA ASP A 545 -20.74 16.61 73.73
C ASP A 545 -21.51 17.35 72.61
N SER A 546 -20.92 17.44 71.41
CA SER A 546 -21.56 18.05 70.25
C SER A 546 -22.66 17.17 69.64
N SER A 547 -23.38 17.67 68.63
CA SER A 547 -24.40 16.90 67.89
C SER A 547 -23.82 15.88 66.89
N ALA A 548 -22.56 15.46 67.06
CA ALA A 548 -21.90 14.49 66.20
C ALA A 548 -22.42 13.06 66.45
N VAL A 549 -22.46 12.24 65.40
CA VAL A 549 -22.99 10.85 65.48
C VAL A 549 -22.00 9.93 66.19
N ALA A 550 -22.35 9.42 67.38
CA ALA A 550 -21.51 8.57 68.22
C ALA A 550 -21.40 7.10 67.73
N THR A 551 -20.23 6.47 67.85
CA THR A 551 -20.01 5.07 67.44
C THR A 551 -20.09 4.09 68.61
N THR A 552 -20.34 2.80 68.34
CA THR A 552 -20.36 1.73 69.36
C THR A 552 -19.02 1.51 70.07
N ALA A 553 -17.89 1.90 69.46
CA ALA A 553 -16.59 1.89 70.14
C ALA A 553 -16.46 3.06 71.12
N TRP A 554 -16.96 4.25 70.76
CA TRP A 554 -17.04 5.40 71.66
C TRP A 554 -17.98 5.11 72.85
N VAL A 555 -19.18 4.59 72.60
CA VAL A 555 -20.15 4.23 73.65
C VAL A 555 -19.59 3.20 74.64
N ARG A 556 -18.79 2.23 74.16
CA ARG A 556 -18.10 1.25 75.02
C ARG A 556 -16.86 1.82 75.72
N ALA A 557 -16.19 2.80 75.12
CA ALA A 557 -15.03 3.49 75.72
C ALA A 557 -15.43 4.51 76.80
N GLN A 558 -16.71 4.93 76.87
CA GLN A 558 -17.25 5.77 77.94
C GLN A 558 -17.71 4.98 79.19
N ASP A 559 -17.50 3.65 79.21
CA ASP A 559 -17.80 2.77 80.36
C ASP A 559 -19.26 2.77 80.86
N TYR A 560 -20.22 3.11 80.00
CA TYR A 560 -21.67 3.02 80.30
C TYR A 560 -22.21 1.58 80.38
N GLY A 561 -21.33 0.59 80.53
CA GLY A 561 -21.62 -0.85 80.62
C GLY A 561 -20.99 -1.56 81.84
N GLY A 562 -20.65 -0.83 82.92
CA GLY A 562 -20.52 -1.34 84.29
C GLY A 562 -19.42 -2.36 84.60
N GLY A 563 -18.30 -1.91 85.21
CA GLY A 563 -17.34 -2.81 85.86
C GLY A 563 -16.08 -2.16 86.46
N THR A 564 -16.24 -1.53 87.62
CA THR A 564 -15.23 -1.11 88.63
C THR A 564 -13.79 -1.64 88.50
N ALA A 565 -12.84 -0.81 88.02
CA ALA A 565 -11.47 -0.59 88.57
C ALA A 565 -10.60 0.25 87.61
N ALA A 566 -10.34 1.54 87.93
CA ALA A 566 -9.42 2.39 87.18
C ALA A 566 -8.17 2.77 87.99
N VAL A 567 -7.03 2.79 87.30
CA VAL A 567 -5.65 3.04 87.74
C VAL A 567 -5.47 4.42 88.39
N THR A 568 -4.65 4.51 89.45
CA THR A 568 -4.54 5.68 90.35
C THR A 568 -3.45 6.72 90.03
N SER A 569 -2.52 6.53 89.07
CA SER A 569 -1.61 7.61 88.60
C SER A 569 -0.84 7.28 87.29
N VAL A 570 -0.44 8.32 86.53
CA VAL A 570 0.53 8.24 85.41
C VAL A 570 1.46 9.47 85.47
N ALA A 571 2.77 9.26 85.31
CA ALA A 571 3.84 10.29 85.32
C ALA A 571 3.84 11.26 86.54
N GLY A 572 3.56 10.73 87.73
CA GLY A 572 3.66 11.47 89.00
C GLY A 572 2.48 12.39 89.34
N ARG A 573 1.38 12.35 88.57
CA ARG A 573 0.16 13.14 88.84
C ARG A 573 -0.99 12.22 89.28
N THR A 574 -1.88 12.71 90.14
CA THR A 574 -3.09 12.00 90.64
C THR A 574 -4.35 12.88 90.47
N GLY A 575 -5.49 12.25 90.15
CA GLY A 575 -6.75 12.93 89.81
C GLY A 575 -7.12 12.82 88.32
N ALA A 576 -8.15 13.53 87.86
CA ALA A 576 -8.54 13.53 86.45
C ALA A 576 -7.41 14.10 85.59
N ILE A 577 -6.73 13.23 84.82
CA ILE A 577 -5.59 13.59 83.97
C ILE A 577 -5.96 13.29 82.52
N SER A 578 -5.91 14.31 81.67
CA SER A 578 -6.00 14.16 80.22
C SER A 578 -4.58 14.09 79.66
N LEU A 579 -4.22 12.97 79.01
CA LEU A 579 -2.91 12.77 78.40
C LEU A 579 -2.91 13.31 76.96
N GLY A 580 -1.89 14.10 76.62
CA GLY A 580 -1.62 14.55 75.26
C GLY A 580 -0.48 13.77 74.60
N VAL A 581 -0.35 13.87 73.26
CA VAL A 581 0.74 13.23 72.48
C VAL A 581 2.14 13.57 73.01
N GLY A 582 2.31 14.70 73.71
CA GLY A 582 3.57 15.12 74.35
C GLY A 582 3.94 14.37 75.64
N ASP A 583 3.03 13.59 76.25
CA ASP A 583 3.30 12.83 77.47
C ASP A 583 3.96 11.46 77.18
N VAL A 584 4.13 11.09 75.91
CA VAL A 584 4.79 9.86 75.45
C VAL A 584 5.92 10.22 74.49
N ALA A 585 7.15 10.24 75.00
CA ALA A 585 8.33 10.55 74.21
C ALA A 585 8.47 9.56 73.02
N GLY A 586 8.30 10.05 71.80
CA GLY A 586 8.50 9.30 70.55
C GLY A 586 7.23 8.77 69.84
N ALA A 587 6.02 9.11 70.28
CA ALA A 587 4.79 8.68 69.60
C ALA A 587 4.47 9.52 68.34
N ALA A 588 4.16 8.87 67.21
CA ALA A 588 3.78 9.51 65.95
C ALA A 588 2.23 9.44 65.71
N PRO A 589 1.57 10.50 65.20
CA PRO A 589 0.10 10.50 65.03
C PRO A 589 -0.41 9.49 63.99
N LEU A 590 -1.62 8.97 64.20
CA LEU A 590 -2.21 7.83 63.47
C LEU A 590 -2.52 8.03 61.97
N ALA A 591 -2.38 9.24 61.41
CA ALA A 591 -2.63 9.49 59.98
C ALA A 591 -1.51 10.34 59.36
N SER A 592 -0.82 9.77 58.36
CA SER A 592 0.29 10.38 57.61
C SER A 592 1.36 11.07 58.49
N PRO A 593 1.98 10.35 59.45
CA PRO A 593 3.06 10.93 60.24
C PRO A 593 4.23 11.33 59.31
N ALA A 594 4.69 12.58 59.43
CA ALA A 594 5.91 13.04 58.78
C ALA A 594 7.11 12.53 59.57
N PHE A 595 7.75 11.46 59.10
CA PHE A 595 8.96 10.92 59.73
C PHE A 595 10.19 11.78 59.39
N THR A 596 10.96 12.17 60.40
CA THR A 596 12.29 12.76 60.23
C THR A 596 13.37 11.73 60.57
N GLY A 597 14.49 11.70 59.84
CA GLY A 597 15.56 10.69 60.01
C GLY A 597 15.45 9.52 59.01
N SER A 598 15.88 8.31 59.41
CA SER A 598 15.84 7.08 58.58
C SER A 598 14.84 6.04 59.15
N PRO A 599 13.52 6.20 58.94
CA PRO A 599 12.51 5.27 59.42
C PRO A 599 12.61 3.89 58.73
N THR A 600 12.39 2.80 59.48
CA THR A 600 12.40 1.42 58.96
C THR A 600 10.97 0.89 58.82
N ALA A 601 10.70 0.10 57.78
CA ALA A 601 9.45 -0.63 57.59
C ALA A 601 9.75 -2.08 57.15
N PRO A 602 8.84 -3.05 57.35
CA PRO A 602 9.03 -4.41 56.86
C PRO A 602 9.11 -4.43 55.33
N THR A 603 10.14 -5.06 54.78
CA THR A 603 10.31 -5.20 53.33
C THR A 603 9.25 -6.14 52.76
N PRO A 604 8.34 -5.68 51.90
CA PRO A 604 7.35 -6.55 51.29
C PRO A 604 8.01 -7.60 50.36
N ALA A 605 7.24 -8.59 49.91
CA ALA A 605 7.73 -9.55 48.91
C ALA A 605 8.02 -8.85 47.57
N ALA A 606 9.01 -9.33 46.80
CA ALA A 606 9.42 -8.71 45.54
C ALA A 606 8.30 -8.65 44.46
N THR A 607 7.23 -9.43 44.62
CA THR A 607 6.05 -9.48 43.73
C THR A 607 4.85 -8.68 44.23
N ASP A 608 4.92 -8.09 45.42
CA ASP A 608 3.84 -7.30 46.01
C ASP A 608 3.56 -6.03 45.17
N ARG A 609 2.29 -5.67 44.97
CA ARG A 609 1.87 -4.47 44.23
C ARG A 609 0.76 -3.71 44.97
N SER A 610 0.61 -3.96 46.27
CA SER A 610 -0.37 -3.32 47.14
C SER A 610 0.04 -1.89 47.53
N GLY A 611 -0.80 -1.20 48.31
CA GLY A 611 -0.50 0.12 48.87
C GLY A 611 0.45 0.12 50.08
N ALA A 612 1.19 -0.97 50.32
CA ALA A 612 2.19 -1.03 51.39
C ALA A 612 3.34 -0.04 51.14
N LEU A 613 3.93 0.50 52.22
CA LEU A 613 5.09 1.39 52.12
C LEU A 613 6.29 0.65 51.51
N ALA A 614 6.78 1.15 50.37
CA ALA A 614 7.96 0.62 49.70
C ALA A 614 9.22 0.92 50.53
N THR A 615 9.89 -0.12 51.05
CA THR A 615 11.21 0.04 51.68
C THR A 615 12.29 0.21 50.60
N THR A 616 13.44 0.80 50.96
CA THR A 616 14.61 0.85 50.07
C THR A 616 15.05 -0.55 49.63
N ALA A 617 14.97 -1.55 50.51
CA ALA A 617 15.24 -2.94 50.18
C ALA A 617 14.22 -3.55 49.19
N TRP A 618 12.95 -3.15 49.25
CA TRP A 618 11.91 -3.59 48.29
C TRP A 618 12.08 -2.91 46.92
N ALA A 619 12.42 -1.62 46.91
CA ALA A 619 12.76 -0.92 45.67
C ALA A 619 13.99 -1.54 44.99
N TRP A 620 14.94 -2.06 45.80
CA TRP A 620 16.16 -2.74 45.34
C TRP A 620 15.98 -4.22 45.00
N SER A 621 14.94 -4.89 45.50
CA SER A 621 14.71 -6.32 45.30
C SER A 621 14.00 -6.67 43.98
N ARG A 622 13.73 -5.68 43.11
CA ARG A 622 13.28 -5.93 41.73
C ARG A 622 14.49 -6.28 40.84
N PRO A 623 14.61 -7.52 40.34
CA PRO A 623 15.81 -7.98 39.65
C PRO A 623 15.89 -7.58 38.16
N ALA A 624 15.35 -6.43 37.72
CA ALA A 624 15.33 -6.12 36.28
C ALA A 624 15.56 -4.68 35.84
N GLN A 625 15.89 -3.72 36.71
CA GLN A 625 16.15 -2.35 36.20
C GLN A 625 17.34 -1.58 36.79
N LEU A 626 18.07 -2.10 37.78
CA LEU A 626 19.29 -1.43 38.24
C LEU A 626 20.24 -2.37 38.98
N GLN A 627 20.86 -3.32 38.28
CA GLN A 627 21.95 -4.10 38.90
C GLN A 627 23.15 -3.16 39.11
N LEU A 628 23.49 -2.86 40.38
CA LEU A 628 24.71 -2.12 40.72
C LEU A 628 25.92 -2.89 40.20
N ALA A 629 26.81 -2.20 39.49
CA ALA A 629 28.11 -2.75 39.17
C ALA A 629 28.88 -2.96 40.47
N ASP A 630 29.30 -4.19 40.73
CA ASP A 630 30.03 -4.59 41.94
C ASP A 630 31.38 -5.26 41.63
N GLU A 631 31.80 -5.21 40.35
CA GLU A 631 33.03 -5.82 39.83
C GLU A 631 33.07 -7.36 39.93
N THR A 632 31.96 -8.00 40.33
CA THR A 632 31.84 -9.47 40.38
C THR A 632 31.32 -10.05 39.07
N ALA A 633 31.44 -11.37 38.89
CA ALA A 633 30.94 -12.07 37.70
C ALA A 633 29.43 -11.89 37.47
N THR A 634 28.65 -11.77 38.55
CA THR A 634 27.19 -11.64 38.47
C THR A 634 26.78 -10.17 38.30
N GLY A 635 27.38 -9.25 39.08
CA GLY A 635 27.02 -7.82 39.10
C GLY A 635 27.66 -6.96 38.00
N GLY A 636 28.78 -7.41 37.44
CA GLY A 636 29.44 -6.75 36.31
C GLY A 636 30.32 -5.55 36.70
N GLN A 637 31.18 -5.15 35.77
CA GLN A 637 31.96 -3.92 35.84
C GLN A 637 31.06 -2.68 35.73
N ALA A 638 31.60 -1.52 36.09
CA ALA A 638 30.92 -0.25 35.88
C ALA A 638 30.47 -0.05 34.41
N ARG A 639 29.22 0.40 34.24
CA ARG A 639 28.68 0.79 32.93
C ARG A 639 29.34 2.07 32.44
N GLY A 640 29.44 2.23 31.12
CA GLY A 640 29.93 3.46 30.52
C GLY A 640 28.99 4.65 30.75
N ALA A 641 29.51 5.87 30.58
CA ALA A 641 28.70 7.08 30.71
C ALA A 641 27.51 7.06 29.73
N GLY A 642 26.28 7.14 30.26
CA GLY A 642 25.05 7.08 29.46
C GLY A 642 24.72 5.70 28.87
N ALA A 643 25.39 4.63 29.33
CA ALA A 643 25.16 3.28 28.83
C ALA A 643 23.95 2.61 29.51
N VAL A 644 23.27 1.73 28.76
CA VAL A 644 22.11 0.95 29.21
C VAL A 644 22.45 -0.53 29.13
N ASP A 645 22.18 -1.28 30.19
CA ASP A 645 22.37 -2.74 30.19
C ASP A 645 21.20 -3.42 30.91
N TRP A 646 20.38 -4.14 30.13
CA TRP A 646 19.19 -4.86 30.55
C TRP A 646 19.35 -6.38 30.53
N GLN A 647 20.57 -6.92 30.39
CA GLN A 647 20.75 -8.38 30.40
C GLN A 647 20.53 -8.97 31.81
N GLY A 648 19.93 -10.16 31.85
CA GLY A 648 19.48 -10.80 33.09
C GLY A 648 20.46 -11.81 33.69
N SER A 649 21.54 -12.15 32.99
CA SER A 649 22.56 -13.10 33.46
C SER A 649 23.95 -12.80 32.89
N ARG A 650 24.99 -13.11 33.66
CA ARG A 650 26.41 -12.97 33.30
C ARG A 650 27.23 -14.09 33.94
N SER A 651 28.33 -14.48 33.30
CA SER A 651 29.35 -15.40 33.81
C SER A 651 30.71 -14.74 34.06
N LEU A 652 30.92 -13.51 33.58
CA LEU A 652 32.13 -12.71 33.76
C LEU A 652 31.79 -11.24 34.04
N ALA A 653 32.60 -10.56 34.86
CA ALA A 653 32.38 -9.16 35.21
C ALA A 653 32.44 -8.22 34.00
N SER A 654 33.22 -8.58 32.97
CA SER A 654 33.39 -7.78 31.74
C SER A 654 32.17 -7.81 30.80
N GLN A 655 31.19 -8.69 31.05
CA GLN A 655 29.99 -8.81 30.21
C GLN A 655 28.99 -7.71 30.53
N VAL A 656 29.35 -6.47 30.20
CA VAL A 656 28.55 -5.27 30.48
C VAL A 656 28.57 -4.28 29.32
N ALA A 657 27.63 -3.34 29.34
CA ALA A 657 27.69 -2.14 28.51
C ALA A 657 28.72 -1.13 29.08
N SER A 658 30.02 -1.44 28.96
CA SER A 658 31.12 -0.62 29.52
C SER A 658 31.52 0.56 28.62
N GLY A 659 31.17 0.55 27.34
CA GLY A 659 31.41 1.68 26.45
C GLY A 659 30.50 2.88 26.75
N ALA A 660 30.98 4.10 26.56
CA ALA A 660 30.13 5.29 26.67
C ALA A 660 28.95 5.19 25.68
N GLN A 661 27.72 5.47 26.13
CA GLN A 661 26.48 5.35 25.36
C GLN A 661 26.20 3.93 24.80
N ALA A 662 26.91 2.91 25.26
CA ALA A 662 26.69 1.53 24.82
C ALA A 662 25.35 0.99 25.31
N THR A 663 24.76 0.05 24.56
CA THR A 663 23.46 -0.54 24.91
C THR A 663 23.51 -2.07 24.84
N ILE A 664 23.07 -2.73 25.90
CA ILE A 664 22.70 -4.15 25.90
C ILE A 664 21.20 -4.23 26.17
N GLY A 665 20.43 -4.60 25.16
CA GLY A 665 18.95 -4.61 25.20
C GLY A 665 18.35 -5.76 26.01
N GLY A 666 19.13 -6.81 26.29
CA GLY A 666 18.70 -7.99 27.04
C GLY A 666 19.62 -9.21 26.82
N GLY A 667 19.11 -10.40 27.12
CA GLY A 667 19.86 -11.65 26.96
C GLY A 667 20.79 -11.96 28.14
N GLY A 668 21.92 -12.62 27.89
CA GLY A 668 22.88 -12.99 28.92
C GLY A 668 24.32 -13.16 28.46
N GLY A 669 25.28 -12.70 29.26
CA GLY A 669 26.71 -12.79 28.98
C GLY A 669 27.21 -11.94 27.81
N ASN A 670 26.49 -10.89 27.43
CA ASN A 670 26.86 -9.99 26.35
C ASN A 670 27.82 -8.88 26.83
N THR A 671 28.68 -8.41 25.93
CA THR A 671 29.65 -7.34 26.15
C THR A 671 29.43 -6.24 25.10
N ALA A 672 29.23 -4.99 25.54
CA ALA A 672 29.20 -3.82 24.67
C ALA A 672 30.22 -2.78 25.18
N SER A 673 31.47 -2.89 24.73
CA SER A 673 32.62 -2.26 25.38
C SER A 673 33.15 -0.99 24.70
N ALA A 674 32.65 -0.65 23.51
CA ALA A 674 33.09 0.54 22.77
C ALA A 674 32.01 1.63 22.71
N LEU A 675 32.42 2.84 22.31
CA LEU A 675 31.54 4.02 22.17
C LEU A 675 30.30 3.67 21.32
N ALA A 676 29.11 3.88 21.88
CA ALA A 676 27.82 3.63 21.24
C ALA A 676 27.65 2.22 20.64
N ALA A 677 28.41 1.23 21.12
CA ALA A 677 28.27 -0.15 20.69
C ALA A 677 26.95 -0.75 21.20
N THR A 678 26.29 -1.57 20.38
CA THR A 678 24.95 -2.09 20.72
C THR A 678 24.89 -3.61 20.58
N VAL A 679 24.42 -4.30 21.62
CA VAL A 679 23.95 -5.69 21.53
C VAL A 679 22.45 -5.70 21.81
N ALA A 680 21.62 -5.98 20.81
CA ALA A 680 20.17 -5.93 21.00
C ALA A 680 19.65 -7.06 21.90
N GLY A 681 20.34 -8.21 21.95
CA GLY A 681 20.03 -9.35 22.80
C GLY A 681 20.92 -10.57 22.50
N GLY A 682 20.44 -11.77 22.83
CA GLY A 682 21.20 -13.03 22.59
C GLY A 682 22.12 -13.41 23.75
N SER A 683 23.08 -14.31 23.48
CA SER A 683 23.98 -14.84 24.51
C SER A 683 25.44 -14.75 24.10
N ALA A 684 26.31 -14.36 25.03
CA ALA A 684 27.77 -14.37 24.85
C ALA A 684 28.30 -13.54 23.66
N ASN A 685 27.60 -12.49 23.22
CA ASN A 685 28.02 -11.65 22.09
C ASN A 685 28.93 -10.48 22.53
N SER A 686 29.84 -10.05 21.64
CA SER A 686 30.80 -8.97 21.87
C SER A 686 30.70 -7.87 20.81
N ALA A 687 30.13 -6.72 21.18
CA ALA A 687 30.18 -5.47 20.42
C ALA A 687 31.27 -4.55 20.99
N ASN A 688 32.48 -4.69 20.46
CA ASN A 688 33.72 -4.09 20.98
C ASN A 688 34.37 -3.07 20.02
N GLY A 689 33.70 -2.71 18.91
CA GLY A 689 34.11 -1.63 18.00
C GLY A 689 33.24 -0.37 18.17
N PRO A 690 33.78 0.84 17.97
CA PRO A 690 32.97 2.07 18.05
C PRO A 690 31.79 2.03 17.07
N TYR A 691 30.58 2.32 17.54
CA TYR A 691 29.34 2.23 16.75
C TYR A 691 29.06 0.84 16.16
N SER A 692 29.72 -0.22 16.64
CA SER A 692 29.46 -1.58 16.19
C SER A 692 28.16 -2.11 16.77
N TRP A 693 27.55 -3.10 16.10
CA TRP A 693 26.31 -3.67 16.58
C TRP A 693 26.20 -5.17 16.36
N VAL A 694 25.53 -5.83 17.29
CA VAL A 694 25.13 -7.24 17.21
C VAL A 694 23.61 -7.29 17.36
N PRO A 695 22.86 -7.70 16.30
CA PRO A 695 21.40 -7.79 16.37
C PRO A 695 20.90 -8.90 17.30
N GLY A 696 21.75 -9.87 17.63
CA GLY A 696 21.43 -11.02 18.47
C GLY A 696 22.29 -12.23 18.09
N GLY A 697 21.93 -13.42 18.58
CA GLY A 697 22.64 -14.67 18.31
C GLY A 697 23.45 -15.19 19.51
N LEU A 698 24.37 -16.11 19.23
CA LEU A 698 25.23 -16.77 20.21
C LEU A 698 26.71 -16.59 19.80
N GLN A 699 27.52 -15.98 20.66
CA GLN A 699 29.00 -15.91 20.51
C GLN A 699 29.54 -15.14 19.28
N ALA A 700 28.85 -14.08 18.82
CA ALA A 700 29.37 -13.17 17.79
C ALA A 700 30.41 -12.17 18.34
N ASP A 701 31.36 -11.72 17.51
CA ASP A 701 32.37 -10.72 17.89
C ASP A 701 32.66 -9.71 16.76
N THR A 702 32.50 -8.41 17.05
CA THR A 702 32.82 -7.32 16.10
C THR A 702 34.33 -7.02 16.00
N ARG A 703 35.17 -7.68 16.80
CA ARG A 703 36.65 -7.61 16.75
C ARG A 703 37.24 -6.20 16.73
N GLY A 704 36.63 -5.25 17.43
CA GLY A 704 37.12 -3.88 17.58
C GLY A 704 36.86 -2.96 16.38
N LEU A 705 36.18 -3.43 15.34
CA LEU A 705 36.06 -2.69 14.09
C LEU A 705 34.89 -1.67 14.14
N PRO A 706 35.13 -0.39 13.79
CA PRO A 706 34.09 0.64 13.82
C PRO A 706 32.94 0.35 12.86
N GLY A 707 31.70 0.57 13.31
CA GLY A 707 30.49 0.45 12.49
C GLY A 707 30.17 -0.96 11.98
N ARG A 708 30.90 -1.99 12.45
CA ARG A 708 30.71 -3.38 12.03
C ARG A 708 29.44 -3.99 12.64
N ALA A 709 28.73 -4.75 11.83
CA ALA A 709 27.64 -5.62 12.26
C ALA A 709 28.13 -7.08 12.32
N ALA A 710 27.83 -7.83 13.37
CA ALA A 710 28.21 -9.25 13.49
C ALA A 710 27.09 -10.09 14.12
N TRP A 711 26.84 -11.31 13.62
CA TRP A 711 25.91 -12.27 14.24
C TRP A 711 26.35 -13.72 13.98
N SER A 712 26.04 -14.59 14.94
CA SER A 712 26.47 -15.98 14.93
C SER A 712 25.43 -16.91 15.57
N ALA A 713 25.50 -18.20 15.21
CA ALA A 713 24.73 -19.29 15.83
C ALA A 713 25.56 -20.09 16.86
N GLY A 714 26.79 -19.66 17.15
CA GLY A 714 27.76 -20.31 18.04
C GLY A 714 29.16 -20.32 17.44
N SER A 715 30.15 -20.71 18.23
CA SER A 715 31.56 -20.84 17.81
C SER A 715 31.99 -22.29 17.60
N PHE A 716 33.08 -22.52 16.85
CA PHE A 716 33.79 -23.81 16.83
C PHE A 716 34.66 -24.02 18.08
N ALA A 717 35.42 -22.99 18.47
CA ALA A 717 36.36 -22.99 19.59
C ALA A 717 36.33 -21.67 20.38
N VAL A 718 36.23 -20.52 19.71
CA VAL A 718 36.23 -19.19 20.35
C VAL A 718 35.19 -18.24 19.72
N PRO A 719 34.59 -17.32 20.48
CA PRO A 719 33.63 -16.36 19.92
C PRO A 719 34.15 -15.65 18.66
N GLY A 720 33.28 -15.56 17.66
CA GLY A 720 33.59 -14.95 16.37
C GLY A 720 34.38 -15.82 15.39
N ASP A 721 34.70 -17.08 15.67
CA ASP A 721 35.35 -17.95 14.69
C ASP A 721 34.42 -18.49 13.59
N ALA A 722 33.11 -18.43 13.80
CA ALA A 722 32.06 -18.76 12.84
C ALA A 722 30.96 -17.69 12.90
N GLN A 723 30.93 -16.76 11.96
CA GLN A 723 29.95 -15.65 11.97
C GLN A 723 29.67 -15.06 10.59
N ALA A 724 28.59 -14.28 10.51
CA ALA A 724 28.24 -13.46 9.36
C ALA A 724 28.20 -11.99 9.76
N ASP A 725 28.66 -11.13 8.84
CA ASP A 725 29.01 -9.76 9.16
C ASP A 725 28.71 -8.77 8.04
N GLU A 726 28.65 -7.49 8.41
CA GLU A 726 28.49 -6.37 7.49
C GLU A 726 29.39 -5.19 7.87
N PHE A 727 30.03 -4.60 6.86
CA PHE A 727 30.92 -3.45 6.96
C PHE A 727 30.42 -2.31 6.06
N VAL A 728 30.57 -1.08 6.54
CA VAL A 728 30.37 0.13 5.73
C VAL A 728 31.66 0.93 5.72
N LEU A 729 32.26 1.09 4.55
CA LEU A 729 33.50 1.86 4.35
C LEU A 729 33.21 3.09 3.49
N ARG A 730 33.89 4.21 3.75
CA ARG A 730 33.67 5.47 3.03
C ARG A 730 34.94 6.27 2.80
N ARG A 731 34.95 7.06 1.73
CA ARG A 731 36.04 8.01 1.41
C ARG A 731 35.54 9.05 0.40
N GLN A 732 36.24 10.18 0.32
CA GLN A 732 36.06 11.17 -0.73
C GLN A 732 37.33 11.27 -1.57
N THR A 733 37.19 11.36 -2.89
CA THR A 733 38.26 11.76 -3.81
C THR A 733 37.99 13.16 -4.34
N THR A 734 39.03 13.92 -4.62
CA THR A 734 38.94 15.25 -5.28
C THR A 734 39.71 15.31 -6.60
N ASP A 735 40.45 14.25 -6.91
CA ASP A 735 41.29 14.11 -8.09
C ASP A 735 41.33 12.64 -8.56
N ALA A 736 42.22 12.35 -9.52
CA ALA A 736 42.47 11.00 -10.03
C ALA A 736 43.47 10.19 -9.16
N THR A 737 43.71 10.59 -7.92
CA THR A 737 44.60 9.86 -7.00
C THR A 737 43.80 8.77 -6.30
N ALA A 738 44.33 7.55 -6.28
CA ALA A 738 43.69 6.43 -5.62
C ALA A 738 43.70 6.60 -4.09
N VAL A 739 42.55 6.37 -3.46
CA VAL A 739 42.39 6.39 -1.99
C VAL A 739 41.69 5.13 -1.51
N VAL A 740 42.07 4.63 -0.35
CA VAL A 740 41.47 3.43 0.25
C VAL A 740 40.25 3.80 1.08
N LEU A 741 39.17 3.05 0.91
CA LEU A 741 37.94 3.13 1.69
C LEU A 741 38.17 2.54 3.08
N THR A 742 37.81 3.28 4.12
CA THR A 742 37.94 2.87 5.53
C THR A 742 36.65 3.16 6.29
N ALA A 743 36.44 2.50 7.43
CA ALA A 743 35.22 2.64 8.23
C ALA A 743 35.04 4.07 8.80
N ASP A 744 36.16 4.76 9.05
CA ASP A 744 36.22 6.10 9.63
C ASP A 744 36.55 7.20 8.60
N GLY A 745 36.92 6.83 7.38
CA GLY A 745 37.42 7.74 6.34
C GLY A 745 38.85 8.26 6.57
N ALA A 746 39.56 7.77 7.59
CA ALA A 746 40.97 8.09 7.87
C ALA A 746 41.92 7.19 7.06
N ALA A 747 43.23 7.41 7.13
CA ALA A 747 44.21 6.56 6.44
C ALA A 747 44.06 5.06 6.82
N PRO A 748 44.37 4.11 5.91
CA PRO A 748 44.29 2.68 6.21
C PRO A 748 45.08 2.29 7.44
N GLY A 749 44.46 1.46 8.28
CA GLY A 749 45.04 0.96 9.52
C GLY A 749 44.50 -0.41 9.88
N ALA A 750 45.02 -0.97 10.98
CA ALA A 750 44.70 -2.32 11.44
C ALA A 750 43.26 -2.48 11.99
N THR A 751 42.52 -1.39 12.17
CA THR A 751 41.20 -1.39 12.82
C THR A 751 40.12 -0.69 12.01
N ASN A 752 40.39 -0.25 10.78
CA ASN A 752 39.42 0.51 9.97
C ASN A 752 39.26 -0.02 8.55
N LEU A 753 39.73 -1.24 8.29
CA LEU A 753 39.50 -2.01 7.07
C LEU A 753 38.62 -3.24 7.39
N VAL A 754 38.38 -4.08 6.38
CA VAL A 754 37.89 -5.44 6.61
C VAL A 754 39.11 -6.28 7.03
N ASN A 755 39.53 -6.15 8.29
CA ASN A 755 40.68 -6.85 8.85
C ASN A 755 40.30 -8.30 9.23
N LEU A 756 41.17 -9.25 8.88
CA LEU A 756 41.00 -10.68 9.11
C LEU A 756 41.89 -11.14 10.28
N PRO A 757 41.40 -11.97 11.21
CA PRO A 757 42.26 -12.70 12.14
C PRO A 757 43.26 -13.62 11.41
N ALA A 758 44.35 -14.00 12.08
CA ALA A 758 45.26 -15.02 11.55
C ALA A 758 44.50 -16.34 11.33
N GLY A 759 44.77 -17.03 10.21
CA GLY A 759 44.05 -18.26 9.83
C GLY A 759 42.64 -18.06 9.26
N ALA A 760 42.16 -16.81 9.15
CA ALA A 760 40.79 -16.56 8.71
C ALA A 760 40.58 -16.69 7.19
N THR A 761 39.40 -17.15 6.80
CA THR A 761 38.88 -17.13 5.43
C THR A 761 37.50 -16.48 5.42
N TYR A 762 37.35 -15.41 4.64
CA TYR A 762 36.10 -14.70 4.44
C TYR A 762 35.60 -14.89 3.01
N ALA A 763 34.33 -15.28 2.87
CA ALA A 763 33.61 -15.13 1.61
C ALA A 763 32.90 -13.79 1.62
N VAL A 764 33.27 -12.89 0.70
CA VAL A 764 32.79 -11.50 0.71
C VAL A 764 31.95 -11.18 -0.53
N ARG A 765 30.93 -10.35 -0.32
CA ARG A 765 30.18 -9.63 -1.36
C ARG A 765 30.38 -8.14 -1.16
N VAL A 766 30.97 -7.49 -2.15
CA VAL A 766 31.28 -6.05 -2.15
C VAL A 766 30.28 -5.33 -3.05
N MET A 767 29.65 -4.28 -2.52
CA MET A 767 28.84 -3.32 -3.28
C MET A 767 29.38 -1.92 -3.04
N VAL A 768 29.75 -1.19 -4.10
CA VAL A 768 30.26 0.19 -4.01
C VAL A 768 29.35 1.11 -4.78
N ALA A 769 28.94 2.21 -4.15
CA ALA A 769 28.27 3.34 -4.79
C ALA A 769 29.18 4.56 -4.74
N ALA A 770 29.25 5.27 -5.87
CA ALA A 770 29.95 6.53 -5.99
C ALA A 770 28.99 7.60 -6.52
N ARG A 771 29.10 8.82 -6.00
CA ARG A 771 28.34 9.98 -6.48
C ARG A 771 29.21 11.22 -6.51
N GLN A 772 29.20 11.93 -7.63
CA GLN A 772 29.81 13.25 -7.72
C GLN A 772 28.99 14.27 -6.93
N THR A 773 29.63 14.94 -5.97
CA THR A 773 29.02 15.94 -5.08
C THR A 773 29.60 17.34 -5.28
N GLY A 774 30.69 17.47 -6.02
CA GLY A 774 31.34 18.74 -6.34
C GLY A 774 32.26 18.64 -7.56
N GLY A 775 32.83 19.76 -7.99
CA GLY A 775 33.66 19.86 -9.19
C GLY A 775 33.16 20.94 -10.16
N SER A 776 33.62 20.88 -11.41
CA SER A 776 33.22 21.84 -12.46
C SER A 776 31.69 21.94 -12.62
N ALA A 777 31.18 23.16 -12.73
CA ALA A 777 29.75 23.42 -12.91
C ALA A 777 29.20 22.67 -14.13
N GLY A 778 28.02 22.04 -13.98
CA GLY A 778 27.38 21.24 -15.03
C GLY A 778 27.76 19.75 -15.06
N THR A 779 28.69 19.31 -14.19
CA THR A 779 29.09 17.88 -14.10
C THR A 779 28.60 17.17 -12.83
N ILE A 780 28.05 17.91 -11.86
CA ILE A 780 27.58 17.33 -10.58
C ILE A 780 26.33 16.47 -10.82
N GLY A 781 26.35 15.24 -10.31
CA GLY A 781 25.19 14.34 -10.33
C GLY A 781 25.51 12.93 -10.80
N ASP A 782 26.61 12.75 -11.54
CA ASP A 782 27.02 11.44 -12.05
C ASP A 782 27.23 10.43 -10.93
N SER A 783 26.79 9.20 -11.16
CA SER A 783 26.84 8.10 -10.22
C SER A 783 27.37 6.82 -10.87
N ALA A 784 27.97 5.95 -10.05
CA ALA A 784 28.48 4.65 -10.50
C ALA A 784 28.33 3.57 -9.42
N LEU A 785 28.22 2.32 -9.88
CA LEU A 785 28.02 1.12 -9.08
C LEU A 785 29.07 0.05 -9.41
N TRP A 786 29.59 -0.64 -8.40
CA TRP A 786 30.36 -1.87 -8.54
C TRP A 786 29.75 -2.96 -7.65
N ALA A 787 29.70 -4.21 -8.14
CA ALA A 787 29.27 -5.37 -7.36
C ALA A 787 30.16 -6.60 -7.67
N ARG A 788 30.79 -7.22 -6.67
CA ARG A 788 31.71 -8.37 -6.84
C ARG A 788 31.65 -9.34 -5.66
N ASP A 789 31.81 -10.63 -5.94
CA ASP A 789 31.89 -11.71 -4.95
C ASP A 789 33.26 -12.40 -5.05
N PHE A 790 33.96 -12.62 -3.93
CA PHE A 790 35.27 -13.29 -3.93
C PHE A 790 35.68 -13.79 -2.53
N LEU A 791 36.82 -14.48 -2.44
CA LEU A 791 37.41 -14.97 -1.19
C LEU A 791 38.59 -14.10 -0.77
N VAL A 792 38.68 -13.82 0.53
CA VAL A 792 39.85 -13.21 1.18
C VAL A 792 40.36 -14.16 2.26
N LYS A 793 41.66 -14.39 2.32
CA LYS A 793 42.28 -15.33 3.25
C LYS A 793 43.49 -14.70 3.92
N ARG A 794 43.71 -15.02 5.19
CA ARG A 794 44.92 -14.65 5.93
C ARG A 794 45.65 -15.90 6.39
N SER A 795 46.97 -15.93 6.23
CA SER A 795 47.79 -17.08 6.63
C SER A 795 47.67 -17.38 8.13
N ALA A 796 47.93 -18.62 8.52
CA ALA A 796 47.84 -19.08 9.93
C ALA A 796 48.75 -18.29 10.88
N ASN A 797 49.91 -17.82 10.42
CA ASN A 797 50.81 -16.96 11.19
C ASN A 797 50.49 -15.45 11.08
N GLY A 798 49.41 -15.08 10.39
CA GLY A 798 48.97 -13.69 10.22
C GLY A 798 49.81 -12.84 9.27
N ALA A 799 50.85 -13.39 8.63
CA ALA A 799 51.83 -12.64 7.84
C ALA A 799 51.39 -12.27 6.42
N VAL A 800 50.49 -13.05 5.80
CA VAL A 800 50.11 -12.87 4.39
C VAL A 800 48.59 -12.83 4.26
N THR A 801 48.07 -11.80 3.61
CA THR A 801 46.69 -11.74 3.12
C THR A 801 46.68 -12.08 1.63
N SER A 802 45.71 -12.87 1.18
CA SER A 802 45.53 -13.20 -0.23
C SER A 802 44.06 -13.12 -0.64
N ILE A 803 43.82 -12.88 -1.93
CA ILE A 803 42.49 -12.78 -2.53
C ILE A 803 42.39 -13.78 -3.67
N THR A 804 41.23 -14.44 -3.83
CA THR A 804 40.97 -15.39 -4.92
C THR A 804 39.56 -15.20 -5.46
N GLY A 805 39.38 -15.35 -6.78
CA GLY A 805 38.07 -15.22 -7.43
C GLY A 805 37.75 -13.81 -7.94
N VAL A 806 38.68 -12.85 -7.84
CA VAL A 806 38.56 -11.51 -8.43
C VAL A 806 39.90 -11.01 -8.99
N SER A 807 39.83 -10.18 -10.04
CA SER A 807 40.99 -9.47 -10.58
C SER A 807 41.49 -8.41 -9.61
N GLN A 808 42.80 -8.34 -9.39
CA GLN A 808 43.48 -7.34 -8.55
C GLN A 808 43.93 -6.12 -9.36
N THR A 809 43.22 -5.81 -10.45
CA THR A 809 43.46 -4.65 -11.32
C THR A 809 42.38 -3.59 -11.10
N LEU A 810 42.58 -2.39 -11.68
CA LEU A 810 41.54 -1.35 -11.69
C LEU A 810 40.31 -1.82 -12.46
N VAL A 811 39.15 -1.87 -11.79
CA VAL A 811 37.88 -2.36 -12.34
C VAL A 811 36.97 -1.19 -12.68
N ALA A 812 36.45 -1.18 -13.91
CA ALA A 812 35.44 -0.23 -14.35
C ALA A 812 34.07 -0.47 -13.65
N PRO A 813 33.18 0.54 -13.61
CA PRO A 813 31.85 0.39 -13.03
C PRO A 813 31.06 -0.75 -13.68
N THR A 814 30.21 -1.41 -12.90
CA THR A 814 29.20 -2.36 -13.39
C THR A 814 28.02 -1.64 -14.03
N ALA A 815 27.69 -0.45 -13.52
CA ALA A 815 26.80 0.52 -14.15
C ALA A 815 27.28 1.93 -13.79
N SER A 816 27.15 2.88 -14.71
CA SER A 816 27.53 4.28 -14.47
C SER A 816 26.81 5.23 -15.41
N ASP A 817 26.62 6.46 -14.97
CA ASP A 817 26.36 7.59 -15.87
C ASP A 817 27.59 7.85 -16.76
N GLY A 818 27.37 8.53 -17.90
CA GLY A 818 28.42 8.73 -18.90
C GLY A 818 29.69 9.39 -18.32
N GLY A 819 29.51 10.39 -17.46
CA GLY A 819 30.62 11.12 -16.84
C GLY A 819 31.28 10.41 -15.66
N ALA A 820 30.81 9.24 -15.25
CA ALA A 820 31.45 8.38 -14.25
C ALA A 820 32.18 7.16 -14.84
N SER A 821 32.19 7.02 -16.17
CA SER A 821 32.79 5.87 -16.87
C SER A 821 34.31 5.71 -16.67
N ALA A 822 35.02 6.78 -16.29
CA ALA A 822 36.46 6.76 -16.02
C ALA A 822 36.83 6.33 -14.58
N TRP A 823 35.86 6.27 -13.67
CA TRP A 823 36.09 5.96 -12.27
C TRP A 823 36.47 4.49 -12.07
N ARG A 824 37.33 4.18 -11.10
CA ARG A 824 37.83 2.82 -10.90
C ARG A 824 37.80 2.38 -9.44
N VAL A 825 37.56 1.10 -9.22
CA VAL A 825 37.72 0.43 -7.92
C VAL A 825 38.72 -0.72 -8.07
N MET A 826 39.62 -0.90 -7.10
CA MET A 826 40.54 -2.04 -7.04
C MET A 826 40.43 -2.75 -5.69
N HIS A 827 40.35 -4.08 -5.76
CA HIS A 827 40.35 -4.99 -4.62
C HIS A 827 41.75 -5.56 -4.47
N ALA A 828 42.42 -5.31 -3.35
CA ALA A 828 43.80 -5.74 -3.14
C ALA A 828 43.96 -6.38 -1.75
N PRO A 829 44.78 -7.43 -1.60
CA PRO A 829 45.16 -7.92 -0.29
C PRO A 829 46.02 -6.88 0.43
N ASP A 830 45.74 -6.63 1.69
CA ASP A 830 46.58 -5.81 2.56
C ASP A 830 47.24 -6.73 3.60
N SER A 831 48.47 -7.15 3.33
CA SER A 831 49.26 -7.94 4.28
C SER A 831 49.83 -7.08 5.41
N THR A 832 49.95 -5.76 5.22
CA THR A 832 50.48 -4.82 6.22
C THR A 832 49.52 -4.67 7.38
N HIS A 833 48.24 -4.52 7.10
CA HIS A 833 47.17 -4.41 8.11
C HIS A 833 46.38 -5.71 8.28
N GLY A 834 46.60 -6.69 7.40
CA GLY A 834 46.01 -8.02 7.50
C GLY A 834 44.54 -8.08 7.07
N GLY A 835 44.15 -7.36 6.02
CA GLY A 835 42.76 -7.19 5.60
C GLY A 835 42.55 -7.06 4.10
N LEU A 836 41.31 -6.79 3.69
CA LEU A 836 40.98 -6.38 2.33
C LEU A 836 41.13 -4.87 2.18
N SER A 837 41.96 -4.43 1.25
CA SER A 837 42.03 -3.03 0.81
C SER A 837 41.14 -2.82 -0.40
N LEU A 838 40.19 -1.89 -0.26
CA LEU A 838 39.31 -1.46 -1.33
C LEU A 838 39.66 -0.02 -1.70
N SER A 839 40.36 0.17 -2.81
CA SER A 839 40.77 1.49 -3.28
C SER A 839 39.85 2.00 -4.39
N CYS A 840 39.57 3.29 -4.36
CA CYS A 840 38.78 4.00 -5.36
C CYS A 840 39.64 5.10 -6.00
N THR A 841 39.56 5.21 -7.32
CA THR A 841 40.24 6.23 -8.11
C THR A 841 39.18 7.11 -8.75
N GLY A 842 39.18 8.37 -8.35
CA GLY A 842 38.31 9.41 -8.89
C GLY A 842 38.83 9.97 -10.21
N GLU A 843 38.50 11.23 -10.47
CA GLU A 843 38.88 11.96 -11.66
C GLU A 843 39.26 13.39 -11.27
N ALA A 844 40.20 13.99 -12.00
CA ALA A 844 40.64 15.36 -11.75
C ALA A 844 39.45 16.33 -11.77
N ASN A 845 39.45 17.30 -10.84
CA ASN A 845 38.42 18.34 -10.71
C ASN A 845 36.99 17.83 -10.40
N LYS A 846 36.85 16.60 -9.87
CA LYS A 846 35.58 16.06 -9.39
C LYS A 846 35.68 15.66 -7.92
N THR A 847 34.76 16.17 -7.10
CA THR A 847 34.58 15.69 -5.72
C THR A 847 33.59 14.53 -5.76
N ILE A 848 34.04 13.33 -5.39
CA ILE A 848 33.24 12.12 -5.47
C ILE A 848 33.18 11.48 -4.08
N ASN A 849 31.97 11.24 -3.60
CA ASN A 849 31.73 10.47 -2.37
C ASN A 849 31.57 9.00 -2.72
N TRP A 850 32.30 8.16 -2.00
CA TRP A 850 32.34 6.72 -2.19
C TRP A 850 31.88 6.02 -0.92
N VAL A 851 30.97 5.07 -1.07
CA VAL A 851 30.50 4.22 0.04
C VAL A 851 30.50 2.77 -0.43
N ALA A 852 31.11 1.89 0.35
CA ALA A 852 31.09 0.46 0.14
C ALA A 852 30.33 -0.23 1.27
N ARG A 853 29.42 -1.13 0.90
CA ARG A 853 28.82 -2.13 1.79
C ARG A 853 29.47 -3.47 1.48
N ILE A 854 30.04 -4.12 2.49
CA ILE A 854 30.70 -5.42 2.35
C ILE A 854 30.00 -6.40 3.28
N LEU A 855 29.46 -7.47 2.72
CA LEU A 855 28.90 -8.59 3.48
C LEU A 855 29.94 -9.71 3.53
N SER A 856 30.12 -10.35 4.68
CA SER A 856 31.00 -11.51 4.80
C SER A 856 30.36 -12.68 5.53
N VAL A 857 30.79 -13.88 5.16
CA VAL A 857 30.68 -15.09 5.98
C VAL A 857 32.09 -15.53 6.33
N GLU A 858 32.34 -15.73 7.62
CA GLU A 858 33.67 -15.78 8.19
C GLU A 858 33.92 -17.11 8.88
N ILE A 859 35.09 -17.70 8.61
CA ILE A 859 35.60 -18.88 9.30
C ILE A 859 37.03 -18.59 9.76
N VAL A 860 37.33 -18.87 11.02
CA VAL A 860 38.67 -18.72 11.63
C VAL A 860 39.04 -20.05 12.28
N GLY A 861 40.26 -20.53 12.05
CA GLY A 861 40.73 -21.82 12.58
C GLY A 861 42.23 -21.99 12.53
#